data_AF-A0A1A3EZ19-F1
#
_entry.id   AF-A0A1A3EZ19-F1
#
_cell.length_a   1.000
_cell.length_b   1.000
_cell.length_c   1.000
_cell.angle_alpha   90.00
_cell.angle_beta   90.00
_cell.angle_gamma   90.00
#
_symmetry.space_group_name_H-M   'P 1'
#
loop_
_entity.id
_entity.type
_entity.pdbx_description
1 polymer ?
#
loop_
_entity_poly.entity_id
_entity_poly.type
_entity_poly.pdbx_seq_one_letter_code
_entity_poly.pdbx_strand_id
1 'polypeptide(L)'
;MAARDASSLLRGHQERCVSRIRQVEATMMLVDQLARVAELTDRWIGWSRLPKPLGLAVLIGLREQLRAHNLFDTGRGPDDRPPPGVDITSCRDARTPDGTNNDLQYPLMGSLGSRFGRNVPTELTYPEGPDRILEPNPRVISRRLLTRDTFKPATTLNLLAAAWIQFEVHDWFSHGTVNADPWKIPIEGADPWPEPTMTINRTPPDPSPDASGPPTFVTQDTHWWDGSQIYGNTKGFAEGLRTGELGQVRIDDVGLHPEELETYLDPHGAVRANFWVGLALLHSLFLREHNTICRELHQHYPEMSDQQLYDKARLINAALMAKIHTLEWTPAIIAHPTTESAMRANWFGVLGRHFEERFGRITPNEVLQGIPGSPTNHDGVPYSLTEEFVAVYRMHPLIPDDYTVRSLRDDDELARYQLPDLSVPNVRERLAQWPADDLFYSMGVAHPGDITLHNFPIHLQDFHRVNDIPIDLAAADILRIRERGVPRYNAFRRMLRLKPAASFEELTDNPEWAEELREIYGDVERVDLMVGLYAEPKPAGFGFSDTAFRIFILMASRRLRSDRFFTTDYTPATYTEAGMAWVRTNSLRTILVRHFPALEPTLRSVDNPFAPWPTTQARPSTRISPPPTTGRRYPPPPGAQPTYVPYSDALERPGAEEDREIDAIVKSLHGNNEWAYKKFHHGLRDAHAKTLAVLRGELTVYPDLPPELAQGLFAEPRSYPVITRLSTTSGVIRSDQIRGVHGLAVKVLFDEPGERILADDDAATQDFLLVTHREFPFADVRAYLRVGMPLAWVLARLSDPALSAVGALLTGARSVLAQVGVSLPNAVEIFIEPNTHILGQNFYSSAPIRWGDHVAKFEIVPLSESVTTLAGQPLPADAGYDAYRNQVFDFFATNSAEFELRAQLCTDLTRMPIEDATVPWPEELSPHIGVAKLSYPQQNPDSPDRRRFGDDVLSYNSWRGLAAHRPLGPINRLKLKVYEASSTFRHEKNEVPLLEPTVADLPR
;
A
#
# COMPACT_ATOMS: atom_id res chain seq x y z
N MET A 1 -60.54 -34.27 -12.92
CA MET A 1 -59.84 -32.97 -13.01
C MET A 1 -58.73 -32.81 -11.97
N ALA A 2 -58.90 -33.22 -10.71
CA ALA A 2 -57.88 -33.06 -9.65
C ALA A 2 -56.51 -33.77 -9.87
N ALA A 3 -56.45 -34.87 -10.64
CA ALA A 3 -55.19 -35.60 -10.86
C ALA A 3 -54.27 -34.98 -11.94
N ARG A 4 -54.81 -34.12 -12.83
CA ARG A 4 -54.01 -33.45 -13.88
C ARG A 4 -53.31 -32.17 -13.38
N ASP A 5 -53.88 -31.50 -12.37
CA ASP A 5 -53.28 -30.28 -11.78
C ASP A 5 -52.09 -30.58 -10.86
N ALA A 6 -52.12 -31.68 -10.11
CA ALA A 6 -50.99 -32.07 -9.26
C ALA A 6 -49.72 -32.43 -10.09
N SER A 7 -49.89 -33.04 -11.27
CA SER A 7 -48.78 -33.38 -12.17
C SER A 7 -48.15 -32.17 -12.85
N SER A 8 -48.91 -31.09 -13.11
CA SER A 8 -48.37 -29.88 -13.75
C SER A 8 -47.62 -29.01 -12.72
N LEU A 9 -48.12 -28.95 -11.47
CA LEU A 9 -47.46 -28.29 -10.35
C LEU A 9 -46.13 -28.97 -9.97
N LEU A 10 -46.08 -30.30 -9.93
CA LEU A 10 -44.85 -31.05 -9.67
C LEU A 10 -43.80 -30.90 -10.78
N ARG A 11 -44.20 -30.89 -12.06
CA ARG A 11 -43.28 -30.59 -13.19
C ARG A 11 -42.77 -29.17 -13.15
N GLY A 12 -43.63 -28.18 -12.89
CA GLY A 12 -43.23 -26.79 -12.76
C GLY A 12 -42.34 -26.52 -11.54
N HIS A 13 -42.41 -27.35 -10.50
CA HIS A 13 -41.49 -27.28 -9.36
C HIS A 13 -40.14 -27.96 -9.65
N GLN A 14 -40.15 -29.10 -10.34
CA GLN A 14 -38.94 -29.78 -10.82
C GLN A 14 -38.18 -28.95 -11.85
N GLU A 15 -38.85 -28.35 -12.83
CA GLU A 15 -38.21 -27.49 -13.85
C GLU A 15 -37.60 -26.22 -13.24
N ARG A 16 -38.25 -25.62 -12.24
CA ARG A 16 -37.68 -24.49 -11.48
C ARG A 16 -36.49 -24.90 -10.60
N CYS A 17 -36.50 -26.11 -10.04
CA CYS A 17 -35.38 -26.64 -9.27
C CYS A 17 -34.19 -26.95 -10.18
N VAL A 18 -34.41 -27.63 -11.32
CA VAL A 18 -33.39 -27.92 -12.33
C VAL A 18 -32.85 -26.64 -12.97
N SER A 19 -33.69 -25.63 -13.21
CA SER A 19 -33.26 -24.30 -13.66
C SER A 19 -32.37 -23.62 -12.64
N ARG A 20 -32.72 -23.64 -11.34
CA ARG A 20 -31.88 -23.07 -10.28
C ARG A 20 -30.57 -23.83 -10.12
N ILE A 21 -30.58 -25.16 -10.20
CA ILE A 21 -29.37 -25.99 -10.13
C ILE A 21 -28.44 -25.67 -11.31
N ARG A 22 -28.96 -25.60 -12.55
CA ARG A 22 -28.17 -25.19 -13.72
C ARG A 22 -27.64 -23.77 -13.63
N GLN A 23 -28.39 -22.85 -13.01
CA GLN A 23 -27.96 -21.47 -12.81
C GLN A 23 -26.86 -21.37 -11.75
N VAL A 24 -26.93 -22.18 -10.68
CA VAL A 24 -25.88 -22.33 -9.66
C VAL A 24 -24.64 -22.99 -10.26
N GLU A 25 -24.79 -24.07 -11.01
CA GLU A 25 -23.69 -24.74 -11.72
C GLU A 25 -22.99 -23.79 -12.72
N ALA A 26 -23.75 -23.02 -13.50
CA ALA A 26 -23.19 -22.04 -14.43
C ALA A 26 -22.47 -20.88 -13.69
N THR A 27 -22.98 -20.46 -12.54
CA THR A 27 -22.35 -19.42 -11.71
C THR A 27 -21.07 -19.93 -11.05
N MET A 28 -21.07 -21.16 -10.53
CA MET A 28 -19.89 -21.82 -9.96
C MET A 28 -18.81 -22.05 -11.03
N MET A 29 -19.19 -22.51 -12.23
CA MET A 29 -18.28 -22.63 -13.37
C MET A 29 -17.63 -21.29 -13.75
N LEU A 30 -18.40 -20.19 -13.73
CA LEU A 30 -17.88 -18.86 -14.05
C LEU A 30 -16.90 -18.36 -12.97
N VAL A 31 -17.21 -18.57 -11.69
CA VAL A 31 -16.32 -18.23 -10.57
C VAL A 31 -15.02 -19.03 -10.64
N ASP A 32 -15.09 -20.33 -10.88
CA ASP A 32 -13.91 -21.18 -11.07
C ASP A 32 -13.05 -20.76 -12.26
N GLN A 33 -13.68 -20.36 -13.37
CA GLN A 33 -12.96 -19.84 -14.53
C GLN A 33 -12.24 -18.52 -14.23
N LEU A 34 -12.91 -17.57 -13.59
CA LEU A 34 -12.31 -16.29 -13.19
C LEU A 34 -11.15 -16.49 -12.21
N ALA A 35 -11.32 -17.42 -11.27
CA ALA A 35 -10.33 -17.76 -10.26
C ALA A 35 -9.10 -18.48 -10.88
N ARG A 36 -9.29 -19.32 -11.90
CA ARG A 36 -8.18 -19.86 -12.72
C ARG A 36 -7.47 -18.78 -13.55
N VAL A 37 -8.21 -17.84 -14.11
CA VAL A 37 -7.61 -16.69 -14.83
C VAL A 37 -6.77 -15.85 -13.86
N ALA A 38 -7.22 -15.63 -12.63
CA ALA A 38 -6.45 -14.95 -11.60
C ALA A 38 -5.15 -15.69 -11.28
N GLU A 39 -5.18 -17.01 -11.09
CA GLU A 39 -4.00 -17.84 -10.88
C GLU A 39 -2.99 -17.75 -12.04
N LEU A 40 -3.46 -17.87 -13.29
CA LEU A 40 -2.60 -17.77 -14.46
C LEU A 40 -1.98 -16.37 -14.62
N THR A 41 -2.79 -15.34 -14.37
CA THR A 41 -2.33 -13.94 -14.42
C THR A 41 -1.25 -13.69 -13.36
N ASP A 42 -1.47 -14.19 -12.15
CA ASP A 42 -0.53 -14.09 -11.05
C ASP A 42 0.78 -14.83 -11.32
N ARG A 43 0.73 -16.05 -11.88
CA ARG A 43 1.93 -16.79 -12.27
C ARG A 43 2.73 -16.12 -13.39
N TRP A 44 2.06 -15.40 -14.29
CA TRP A 44 2.71 -14.79 -15.46
C TRP A 44 3.28 -13.41 -15.16
N ILE A 45 2.51 -12.54 -14.49
CA ILE A 45 2.87 -11.14 -14.23
C ILE A 45 3.19 -10.91 -12.75
N GLY A 46 2.47 -11.58 -11.84
CA GLY A 46 2.44 -11.29 -10.40
C GLY A 46 1.40 -10.23 -10.04
N TRP A 47 0.52 -10.53 -9.09
CA TRP A 47 -0.58 -9.63 -8.69
C TRP A 47 -0.09 -8.24 -8.25
N SER A 48 1.09 -8.16 -7.63
CA SER A 48 1.68 -6.93 -7.11
C SER A 48 2.17 -5.98 -8.21
N ARG A 49 2.41 -6.49 -9.42
CA ARG A 49 2.83 -5.67 -10.57
C ARG A 49 1.65 -5.15 -11.39
N LEU A 50 0.43 -5.58 -11.05
CA LEU A 50 -0.78 -5.16 -11.75
C LEU A 50 -1.29 -3.81 -11.20
N PRO A 51 -1.93 -2.99 -12.05
CA PRO A 51 -2.72 -1.85 -11.56
C PRO A 51 -3.72 -2.29 -10.50
N LYS A 52 -3.86 -1.48 -9.45
CA LYS A 52 -4.60 -1.84 -8.24
C LYS A 52 -5.96 -2.53 -8.46
N PRO A 53 -6.86 -2.08 -9.36
CA PRO A 53 -8.15 -2.76 -9.56
C PRO A 53 -7.99 -4.20 -10.08
N LEU A 54 -7.02 -4.43 -10.98
CA LEU A 54 -6.72 -5.76 -11.49
C LEU A 54 -6.02 -6.60 -10.42
N GLY A 55 -5.08 -6.01 -9.68
CA GLY A 55 -4.46 -6.65 -8.51
C GLY A 55 -5.49 -7.11 -7.49
N LEU A 56 -6.47 -6.27 -7.16
CA LEU A 56 -7.58 -6.61 -6.24
C LEU A 56 -8.43 -7.76 -6.78
N ALA A 57 -8.80 -7.73 -8.06
CA ALA A 57 -9.55 -8.82 -8.68
C ALA A 57 -8.79 -10.15 -8.64
N VAL A 58 -7.47 -10.10 -8.90
CA VAL A 58 -6.59 -11.27 -8.78
C VAL A 58 -6.53 -11.77 -7.34
N LEU A 59 -6.32 -10.89 -6.35
CA LEU A 59 -6.30 -11.28 -4.93
C LEU A 59 -7.63 -11.92 -4.47
N ILE A 60 -8.77 -11.39 -4.93
CA ILE A 60 -10.08 -12.00 -4.67
C ILE A 60 -10.14 -13.40 -5.26
N GLY A 61 -9.77 -13.58 -6.53
CA GLY A 61 -9.75 -14.89 -7.20
C GLY A 61 -8.83 -15.89 -6.50
N LEU A 62 -7.64 -15.46 -6.06
CA LEU A 62 -6.69 -16.29 -5.34
C LEU A 62 -7.21 -16.69 -3.96
N ARG A 63 -7.85 -15.76 -3.23
CA ARG A 63 -8.49 -16.07 -1.95
C ARG A 63 -9.57 -17.14 -2.10
N GLU A 64 -10.43 -17.03 -3.11
CA GLU A 64 -11.48 -18.02 -3.36
C GLU A 64 -10.88 -19.40 -3.76
N GLN A 65 -9.82 -19.42 -4.58
CA GLN A 65 -9.10 -20.66 -4.88
C GLN A 65 -8.53 -21.32 -3.62
N LEU A 66 -7.88 -20.54 -2.75
CA LEU A 66 -7.28 -21.02 -1.52
C LEU A 66 -8.35 -21.52 -0.54
N ARG A 67 -9.47 -20.80 -0.38
CA ARG A 67 -10.60 -21.24 0.45
C ARG A 67 -11.15 -22.60 0.01
N ALA A 68 -11.33 -22.79 -1.29
CA ALA A 68 -11.92 -24.01 -1.82
C ALA A 68 -11.01 -25.25 -1.72
N HIS A 69 -9.69 -25.08 -1.57
CA HIS A 69 -8.73 -26.19 -1.77
C HIS A 69 -7.53 -26.23 -0.81
N ASN A 70 -7.39 -25.28 0.10
CA ASN A 70 -6.28 -25.18 1.05
C ASN A 70 -6.77 -25.13 2.50
N LEU A 71 -7.88 -25.79 2.79
CA LEU A 71 -8.39 -25.99 4.14
C LEU A 71 -8.60 -27.49 4.33
N PHE A 72 -7.84 -28.09 5.24
CA PHE A 72 -7.91 -29.52 5.53
C PHE A 72 -8.16 -29.69 7.03
N ASP A 73 -9.24 -30.39 7.32
CA ASP A 73 -9.62 -30.73 8.69
C ASP A 73 -8.66 -31.77 9.24
N THR A 74 -8.17 -31.51 10.44
CA THR A 74 -7.41 -32.47 11.23
C THR A 74 -8.11 -32.76 12.55
N GLY A 75 -9.24 -32.11 12.86
CA GLY A 75 -9.97 -32.18 14.12
C GLY A 75 -10.51 -33.58 14.45
N ARG A 76 -11.28 -33.70 15.55
CA ARG A 76 -11.82 -34.99 16.00
C ARG A 76 -13.21 -35.27 15.40
N GLY A 77 -13.65 -34.48 14.43
CA GLY A 77 -14.90 -34.68 13.70
C GLY A 77 -16.12 -34.65 14.65
N PRO A 78 -16.98 -35.68 14.67
CA PRO A 78 -18.15 -35.72 15.55
C PRO A 78 -17.84 -35.62 17.05
N ASP A 79 -16.62 -35.95 17.48
CA ASP A 79 -16.20 -35.91 18.89
C ASP A 79 -16.00 -34.47 19.41
N ASP A 80 -15.96 -33.47 18.50
CA ASP A 80 -15.92 -32.04 18.86
C ASP A 80 -17.32 -31.45 19.17
N ARG A 81 -18.37 -32.28 19.14
CA ARG A 81 -19.76 -31.93 19.49
C ARG A 81 -20.00 -32.05 21.01
N PRO A 82 -20.91 -31.26 21.60
CA PRO A 82 -21.19 -31.38 23.02
C PRO A 82 -21.96 -32.69 23.30
N PRO A 83 -21.76 -33.29 24.49
CA PRO A 83 -22.71 -34.28 24.99
C PRO A 83 -24.13 -33.68 25.03
N PRO A 84 -25.20 -34.44 24.76
CA PRO A 84 -26.56 -33.93 24.86
C PRO A 84 -26.86 -33.36 26.26
N GLY A 85 -27.36 -32.13 26.34
CA GLY A 85 -27.85 -31.52 27.60
C GLY A 85 -26.95 -30.48 28.27
N VAL A 86 -25.87 -30.01 27.61
CA VAL A 86 -25.07 -28.88 28.10
C VAL A 86 -25.83 -27.56 27.93
N ASP A 87 -25.97 -26.79 29.01
CA ASP A 87 -26.57 -25.45 28.97
C ASP A 87 -25.56 -24.44 28.38
N ILE A 88 -25.86 -23.96 27.18
CA ILE A 88 -25.04 -22.99 26.43
C ILE A 88 -25.57 -21.55 26.53
N THR A 89 -26.58 -21.29 27.37
CA THR A 89 -27.25 -19.98 27.44
C THR A 89 -26.31 -18.86 27.90
N SER A 90 -25.46 -19.13 28.89
CA SER A 90 -24.47 -18.19 29.42
C SER A 90 -23.35 -17.83 28.44
N CYS A 91 -23.16 -18.64 27.39
CA CYS A 91 -22.11 -18.43 26.40
C CYS A 91 -22.62 -17.62 25.20
N ARG A 92 -23.94 -17.38 25.07
CA ARG A 92 -24.51 -16.74 23.86
C ARG A 92 -24.00 -15.33 23.65
N ASP A 93 -23.69 -14.61 24.72
CA ASP A 93 -23.38 -13.19 24.67
C ASP A 93 -22.06 -12.84 25.38
N ALA A 94 -21.20 -13.84 25.56
CA ALA A 94 -19.89 -13.76 26.20
C ALA A 94 -18.88 -14.76 25.57
N ARG A 95 -17.60 -14.41 25.56
CA ARG A 95 -16.50 -15.33 25.20
C ARG A 95 -16.07 -16.13 26.42
N THR A 96 -16.03 -17.45 26.30
CA THR A 96 -15.56 -18.35 27.37
C THR A 96 -14.03 -18.24 27.54
N PRO A 97 -13.48 -18.48 28.74
CA PRO A 97 -12.03 -18.42 28.95
C PRO A 97 -11.23 -19.45 28.15
N ASP A 98 -11.80 -20.63 27.86
CA ASP A 98 -11.12 -21.72 27.16
C ASP A 98 -11.44 -21.77 25.65
N GLY A 99 -12.19 -20.80 25.14
CA GLY A 99 -12.60 -20.72 23.74
C GLY A 99 -13.73 -21.67 23.34
N THR A 100 -14.32 -22.41 24.28
CA THR A 100 -15.46 -23.29 24.00
C THR A 100 -16.73 -22.52 23.66
N ASN A 101 -17.67 -23.14 22.94
CA ASN A 101 -18.98 -22.56 22.61
C ASN A 101 -18.91 -21.25 21.79
N ASN A 102 -17.81 -21.01 21.07
CA ASN A 102 -17.84 -20.01 20.01
C ASN A 102 -18.75 -20.51 18.88
N ASP A 103 -18.54 -21.69 18.33
CA ASP A 103 -19.58 -22.32 17.52
C ASP A 103 -20.51 -23.15 18.41
N LEU A 104 -21.82 -22.88 18.30
CA LEU A 104 -22.83 -23.52 19.14
C LEU A 104 -23.18 -24.96 18.69
N GLN A 105 -22.81 -25.34 17.47
CA GLN A 105 -22.95 -26.71 16.96
C GLN A 105 -21.69 -27.54 17.22
N TYR A 106 -20.52 -26.90 17.25
CA TYR A 106 -19.21 -27.50 17.51
C TYR A 106 -18.47 -26.80 18.67
N PRO A 107 -18.89 -27.02 19.93
CA PRO A 107 -18.40 -26.27 21.09
C PRO A 107 -16.91 -26.40 21.40
N LEU A 108 -16.25 -27.47 20.94
CA LEU A 108 -14.79 -27.60 21.13
C LEU A 108 -13.99 -26.98 19.98
N MET A 109 -14.65 -26.50 18.93
CA MET A 109 -13.95 -25.92 17.78
C MET A 109 -13.17 -24.68 18.20
N GLY A 110 -11.86 -24.70 17.93
CA GLY A 110 -10.95 -23.61 18.24
C GLY A 110 -10.69 -23.39 19.73
N SER A 111 -11.21 -24.24 20.62
CA SER A 111 -10.94 -24.16 22.05
C SER A 111 -9.54 -24.68 22.39
N LEU A 112 -9.13 -24.50 23.65
CA LEU A 112 -7.95 -25.16 24.20
C LEU A 112 -7.90 -26.66 23.87
N GLY A 113 -6.72 -27.15 23.51
CA GLY A 113 -6.50 -28.56 23.15
C GLY A 113 -7.05 -28.97 21.78
N SER A 114 -7.59 -28.02 20.99
CA SER A 114 -7.96 -28.27 19.60
C SER A 114 -6.75 -28.66 18.76
N ARG A 115 -6.95 -29.51 17.76
CA ARG A 115 -5.90 -29.84 16.79
C ARG A 115 -5.64 -28.67 15.85
N PHE A 116 -4.38 -28.45 15.47
CA PHE A 116 -4.02 -27.53 14.39
C PHE A 116 -4.46 -28.11 13.03
N GLY A 117 -5.21 -27.34 12.25
CA GLY A 117 -5.58 -27.68 10.88
C GLY A 117 -4.38 -27.71 9.93
N ARG A 118 -4.64 -27.98 8.65
CA ARG A 118 -3.63 -27.84 7.59
C ARG A 118 -4.12 -26.95 6.44
N ASN A 119 -3.18 -26.23 5.82
CA ASN A 119 -3.39 -25.53 4.55
C ASN A 119 -2.88 -26.30 3.33
N VAL A 120 -2.28 -27.47 3.56
CA VAL A 120 -1.76 -28.38 2.54
C VAL A 120 -2.37 -29.77 2.75
N PRO A 121 -2.44 -30.60 1.70
CA PRO A 121 -3.03 -31.93 1.79
C PRO A 121 -2.35 -32.78 2.87
N THR A 122 -3.14 -33.42 3.75
CA THR A 122 -2.64 -34.13 4.94
C THR A 122 -1.77 -35.33 4.60
N GLU A 123 -1.99 -35.97 3.45
CA GLU A 123 -1.16 -37.05 2.94
C GLU A 123 0.29 -36.61 2.65
N LEU A 124 0.56 -35.30 2.58
CA LEU A 124 1.86 -34.71 2.36
C LEU A 124 2.49 -34.10 3.63
N THR A 125 1.85 -34.26 4.80
CA THR A 125 2.32 -33.65 6.07
C THR A 125 3.03 -34.63 7.00
N TYR A 126 3.63 -35.69 6.45
CA TYR A 126 4.49 -36.57 7.23
C TYR A 126 5.85 -35.89 7.47
N PRO A 127 6.37 -35.89 8.70
CA PRO A 127 7.73 -35.42 8.95
C PRO A 127 8.73 -36.31 8.20
N GLU A 128 9.87 -35.73 7.83
CA GLU A 128 10.99 -36.52 7.30
C GLU A 128 11.47 -37.55 8.34
N GLY A 129 12.00 -38.67 7.85
CA GLY A 129 12.53 -39.72 8.72
C GLY A 129 13.65 -39.21 9.65
N PRO A 130 13.93 -39.92 10.76
CA PRO A 130 14.89 -39.47 11.79
C PRO A 130 16.28 -39.13 11.23
N ASP A 131 16.72 -39.83 10.20
CA ASP A 131 18.03 -39.59 9.57
C ASP A 131 18.07 -38.32 8.71
N ARG A 132 16.91 -37.87 8.20
CA ARG A 132 16.82 -36.72 7.29
C ARG A 132 16.31 -35.44 7.95
N ILE A 133 15.62 -35.55 9.09
CA ILE A 133 15.05 -34.39 9.79
C ILE A 133 16.12 -33.39 10.25
N LEU A 134 17.35 -33.88 10.48
CA LEU A 134 18.50 -33.06 10.83
C LEU A 134 19.32 -32.62 9.61
N GLU A 135 18.88 -32.90 8.38
CA GLU A 135 19.62 -32.56 7.17
C GLU A 135 18.94 -31.46 6.34
N PRO A 136 19.67 -30.40 5.94
CA PRO A 136 20.96 -29.96 6.49
C PRO A 136 20.86 -29.62 7.98
N ASN A 137 22.00 -29.64 8.68
CA ASN A 137 22.08 -29.41 10.14
C ASN A 137 21.41 -28.07 10.52
N PRO A 138 20.37 -28.07 11.37
CA PRO A 138 19.67 -26.84 11.77
C PRO A 138 20.57 -25.79 12.41
N ARG A 139 21.62 -26.20 13.14
CA ARG A 139 22.59 -25.27 13.74
C ARG A 139 23.48 -24.63 12.67
N VAL A 140 23.89 -25.40 11.66
CA VAL A 140 24.64 -24.86 10.51
C VAL A 140 23.82 -23.82 9.77
N ILE A 141 22.53 -24.09 9.53
CA ILE A 141 21.59 -23.12 8.92
C ILE A 141 21.47 -21.86 9.79
N SER A 142 21.23 -22.03 11.10
CA SER A 142 21.15 -20.93 12.05
C SER A 142 22.38 -20.04 11.98
N ARG A 143 23.58 -20.63 12.05
CA ARG A 143 24.84 -19.89 12.07
C ARG A 143 25.17 -19.22 10.74
N ARG A 144 25.02 -19.94 9.62
CA ARG A 144 25.49 -19.50 8.30
C ARG A 144 24.49 -18.65 7.52
N LEU A 145 23.18 -18.80 7.74
CA LEU A 145 22.15 -18.14 6.93
C LEU A 145 21.28 -17.18 7.73
N LEU A 146 21.20 -17.33 9.06
CA LEU A 146 20.23 -16.59 9.87
C LEU A 146 20.89 -15.56 10.80
N THR A 147 22.04 -15.87 11.41
CA THR A 147 22.77 -14.96 12.31
C THR A 147 22.82 -13.53 11.76
N ARG A 148 22.43 -12.54 12.56
CA ARG A 148 22.56 -11.14 12.19
C ARG A 148 24.02 -10.70 12.30
N ASP A 149 24.59 -10.33 11.16
CA ASP A 149 25.93 -9.71 11.11
C ASP A 149 25.85 -8.19 11.28
N THR A 150 24.85 -7.58 10.65
CA THR A 150 24.56 -6.15 10.72
C THR A 150 23.05 -5.99 10.78
N PHE A 151 22.57 -5.13 11.68
CA PHE A 151 21.14 -4.87 11.79
C PHE A 151 20.59 -4.24 10.50
N LYS A 152 19.66 -4.95 9.85
CA LYS A 152 18.95 -4.47 8.66
C LYS A 152 17.58 -3.97 9.13
N PRO A 153 17.29 -2.66 9.14
CA PRO A 153 16.02 -2.15 9.64
C PRO A 153 14.89 -2.31 8.62
N ALA A 154 13.69 -2.65 9.09
CA ALA A 154 12.45 -2.52 8.33
C ALA A 154 11.94 -1.08 8.42
N THR A 155 12.41 -0.21 7.52
CA THR A 155 12.21 1.25 7.60
C THR A 155 10.77 1.72 7.38
N THR A 156 9.88 0.86 6.90
CA THR A 156 8.45 1.15 6.76
C THR A 156 7.67 0.99 8.07
N LEU A 157 8.28 0.39 9.10
CA LEU A 157 7.67 0.07 10.38
C LEU A 157 8.43 0.71 11.54
N ASN A 158 7.71 0.93 12.63
CA ASN A 158 8.31 1.15 13.94
C ASN A 158 8.34 -0.14 14.77
N LEU A 159 9.06 -0.12 15.89
CA LEU A 159 9.27 -1.29 16.73
C LEU A 159 7.97 -1.77 17.43
N LEU A 160 6.96 -0.89 17.58
CA LEU A 160 5.64 -1.30 18.07
C LEU A 160 4.99 -2.35 17.17
N ALA A 161 5.28 -2.36 15.86
CA ALA A 161 4.77 -3.38 14.94
C ALA A 161 5.31 -4.78 15.28
N ALA A 162 6.55 -4.89 15.76
CA ALA A 162 7.14 -6.15 16.20
C ALA A 162 6.53 -6.62 17.53
N ALA A 163 6.37 -5.71 18.49
CA ALA A 163 5.70 -6.01 19.75
C ALA A 163 4.24 -6.46 19.52
N TRP A 164 3.53 -5.77 18.62
CA TRP A 164 2.15 -6.08 18.28
C TRP A 164 1.98 -7.47 17.73
N ILE A 165 2.83 -7.90 16.80
CA ILE A 165 2.62 -9.20 16.18
C ILE A 165 2.90 -10.35 17.13
N GLN A 166 3.86 -10.19 18.04
CA GLN A 166 4.05 -11.16 19.11
C GLN A 166 2.87 -11.15 20.09
N PHE A 167 2.33 -9.98 20.42
CA PHE A 167 1.16 -9.83 21.28
C PHE A 167 -0.07 -10.56 20.72
N GLU A 168 -0.25 -10.55 19.41
CA GLU A 168 -1.31 -11.27 18.71
C GLU A 168 -1.04 -12.78 18.63
N VAL A 169 0.22 -13.20 18.42
CA VAL A 169 0.58 -14.63 18.46
C VAL A 169 0.26 -15.24 19.83
N HIS A 170 0.43 -14.48 20.92
CA HIS A 170 0.06 -14.90 22.28
C HIS A 170 -1.46 -15.04 22.49
N ASP A 171 -2.31 -14.54 21.57
CA ASP A 171 -3.75 -14.79 21.58
C ASP A 171 -4.12 -16.05 20.77
N TRP A 172 -3.33 -16.38 19.76
CA TRP A 172 -3.75 -17.26 18.68
C TRP A 172 -3.31 -18.71 18.85
N PHE A 173 -2.07 -18.94 19.26
CA PHE A 173 -1.53 -20.29 19.31
C PHE A 173 -0.27 -20.41 20.15
N SER A 174 -0.12 -21.59 20.73
CA SER A 174 1.19 -22.12 21.10
C SER A 174 1.16 -23.64 21.10
N HIS A 175 2.35 -24.22 20.99
CA HIS A 175 2.56 -25.66 21.15
C HIS A 175 3.23 -25.93 22.49
N GLY A 176 2.81 -27.00 23.15
CA GLY A 176 3.51 -27.49 24.34
C GLY A 176 4.94 -27.97 24.02
N THR A 177 5.67 -28.34 25.06
CA THR A 177 6.99 -28.98 24.95
C THR A 177 7.10 -30.17 25.90
N VAL A 178 7.71 -31.26 25.44
CA VAL A 178 7.97 -32.46 26.26
C VAL A 178 9.46 -32.76 26.31
N ASN A 179 9.97 -33.05 27.51
CA ASN A 179 11.39 -33.36 27.75
C ASN A 179 11.76 -34.82 27.43
N ALA A 180 10.81 -35.61 26.93
CA ALA A 180 11.03 -37.00 26.55
C ALA A 180 11.68 -37.07 25.17
N ASP A 181 12.81 -37.78 25.08
CA ASP A 181 13.54 -38.05 23.84
C ASP A 181 13.82 -36.78 23.00
N PRO A 182 14.53 -35.78 23.55
CA PRO A 182 14.76 -34.54 22.83
C PRO A 182 15.65 -34.75 21.60
N TRP A 183 15.47 -33.91 20.59
CA TRP A 183 16.34 -33.90 19.41
C TRP A 183 17.76 -33.53 19.78
N LYS A 184 18.73 -34.24 19.21
CA LYS A 184 20.16 -34.05 19.43
C LYS A 184 20.80 -33.57 18.14
N ILE A 185 21.23 -32.31 18.13
CA ILE A 185 21.85 -31.67 16.97
C ILE A 185 23.36 -31.66 17.19
N PRO A 186 24.16 -32.34 16.35
CA PRO A 186 25.62 -32.31 16.49
C PRO A 186 26.15 -30.90 16.21
N ILE A 187 27.11 -30.46 17.02
CA ILE A 187 27.81 -29.20 16.82
C ILE A 187 29.04 -29.45 15.93
N GLU A 188 29.18 -28.66 14.87
CA GLU A 188 30.22 -28.83 13.85
C GLU A 188 31.25 -27.69 13.90
N GLY A 189 32.53 -28.00 13.69
CA GLY A 189 33.60 -27.01 13.59
C GLY A 189 33.89 -26.25 14.89
N ALA A 190 34.24 -24.96 14.77
CA ALA A 190 34.55 -24.07 15.89
C ALA A 190 33.32 -23.22 16.30
N ASP A 191 32.15 -23.86 16.42
CA ASP A 191 30.93 -23.21 16.90
C ASP A 191 31.05 -22.87 18.41
N PRO A 192 30.57 -21.69 18.86
CA PRO A 192 30.68 -21.27 20.26
C PRO A 192 29.72 -22.00 21.23
N TRP A 193 28.85 -22.90 20.74
CA TRP A 193 27.94 -23.66 21.59
C TRP A 193 28.72 -24.46 22.66
N PRO A 194 28.31 -24.43 23.94
CA PRO A 194 29.13 -24.94 25.04
C PRO A 194 29.32 -26.46 25.04
N GLU A 195 28.36 -27.20 24.49
CA GLU A 195 28.33 -28.66 24.48
C GLU A 195 28.56 -29.21 23.06
N PRO A 196 29.11 -30.42 22.89
CA PRO A 196 29.29 -31.03 21.55
C PRO A 196 27.96 -31.39 20.86
N THR A 197 26.84 -31.28 21.58
CA THR A 197 25.50 -31.56 21.07
C THR A 197 24.50 -30.58 21.67
N MET A 198 23.74 -29.92 20.81
CA MET A 198 22.61 -29.09 21.21
C MET A 198 21.35 -29.94 21.35
N THR A 199 20.57 -29.68 22.40
CA THR A 199 19.37 -30.45 22.72
C THR A 199 18.13 -29.59 22.54
N ILE A 200 17.14 -30.08 21.77
CA ILE A 200 15.86 -29.39 21.55
C ILE A 200 14.71 -30.33 21.92
N ASN A 201 13.94 -29.96 22.95
CA ASN A 201 12.77 -30.72 23.41
C ASN A 201 11.76 -30.93 22.27
N ARG A 202 10.95 -31.99 22.31
CA ARG A 202 10.01 -32.33 21.23
C ARG A 202 8.66 -31.62 21.39
N THR A 203 7.92 -31.49 20.30
CA THR A 203 6.51 -31.07 20.35
C THR A 203 5.71 -32.27 20.87
N PRO A 204 4.88 -32.11 21.93
CA PRO A 204 4.07 -33.21 22.44
C PRO A 204 3.17 -33.78 21.35
N PRO A 205 3.09 -35.11 21.21
CA PRO A 205 2.14 -35.71 20.28
C PRO A 205 0.71 -35.39 20.71
N ASP A 206 -0.21 -35.34 19.73
CA ASP A 206 -1.64 -35.32 20.02
C ASP A 206 -2.02 -36.49 20.96
N PRO A 207 -2.74 -36.24 22.07
CA PRO A 207 -3.18 -37.29 23.00
C PRO A 207 -4.21 -38.26 22.38
N SER A 208 -4.74 -37.94 21.22
CA SER A 208 -5.84 -38.64 20.54
C SER A 208 -5.54 -38.91 19.07
N PRO A 209 -4.36 -39.38 18.64
CA PRO A 209 -3.95 -39.32 17.23
C PRO A 209 -4.72 -40.31 16.36
N ASP A 210 -4.89 -39.97 15.08
CA ASP A 210 -5.47 -40.88 14.10
C ASP A 210 -4.47 -41.99 13.76
N ALA A 211 -4.85 -43.25 13.98
CA ALA A 211 -3.94 -44.40 13.92
C ALA A 211 -3.23 -44.61 12.57
N SER A 212 -3.82 -44.13 11.47
CA SER A 212 -3.27 -44.25 10.10
C SER A 212 -2.93 -42.91 9.46
N GLY A 213 -3.11 -41.79 10.18
CA GLY A 213 -2.89 -40.43 9.67
C GLY A 213 -1.46 -39.92 9.89
N PRO A 214 -1.10 -38.76 9.31
CA PRO A 214 0.09 -38.03 9.72
C PRO A 214 -0.02 -37.58 11.18
N PRO A 215 1.10 -37.29 11.87
CA PRO A 215 1.05 -36.77 13.23
C PRO A 215 0.33 -35.41 13.27
N THR A 216 -0.56 -35.28 14.24
CA THR A 216 -1.27 -34.06 14.61
C THR A 216 -0.72 -33.50 15.91
N PHE A 217 -0.99 -32.21 16.15
CA PHE A 217 -0.59 -31.51 17.36
C PHE A 217 -1.75 -30.64 17.85
N VAL A 218 -1.75 -30.35 19.15
CA VAL A 218 -2.81 -29.58 19.81
C VAL A 218 -2.28 -28.25 20.35
N THR A 219 -3.13 -27.23 20.32
CA THR A 219 -2.82 -25.90 20.84
C THR A 219 -2.92 -25.84 22.37
N GLN A 220 -2.08 -25.02 23.01
CA GLN A 220 -2.22 -24.63 24.42
C GLN A 220 -2.93 -23.28 24.61
N ASP A 221 -3.30 -22.61 23.51
CA ASP A 221 -4.08 -21.38 23.48
C ASP A 221 -5.34 -21.55 22.63
N THR A 222 -6.32 -20.66 22.75
CA THR A 222 -7.49 -20.74 21.86
C THR A 222 -7.11 -20.30 20.45
N HIS A 223 -7.72 -20.88 19.42
CA HIS A 223 -7.55 -20.43 18.04
C HIS A 223 -8.37 -19.17 17.72
N TRP A 224 -9.25 -18.75 18.64
CA TRP A 224 -10.12 -17.59 18.43
C TRP A 224 -9.35 -16.30 18.65
N TRP A 225 -9.84 -15.22 18.03
CA TRP A 225 -9.30 -13.89 18.27
C TRP A 225 -10.08 -13.24 19.41
N ASP A 226 -9.76 -13.65 20.64
CA ASP A 226 -10.65 -13.52 21.79
C ASP A 226 -10.04 -12.72 22.96
N GLY A 227 -8.81 -12.23 22.78
CA GLY A 227 -8.08 -11.43 23.75
C GLY A 227 -7.42 -12.25 24.86
N SER A 228 -7.25 -13.57 24.67
CA SER A 228 -6.70 -14.50 25.66
C SER A 228 -5.30 -14.13 26.16
N GLN A 229 -4.50 -13.40 25.38
CA GLN A 229 -3.23 -12.87 25.87
C GLN A 229 -3.42 -11.93 27.06
N ILE A 230 -4.57 -11.26 27.17
CA ILE A 230 -4.90 -10.39 28.31
C ILE A 230 -5.72 -11.14 29.37
N TYR A 231 -6.73 -11.89 28.93
CA TYR A 231 -7.75 -12.47 29.82
C TYR A 231 -7.38 -13.86 30.34
N GLY A 232 -6.32 -14.46 29.80
CA GLY A 232 -5.85 -15.80 30.08
C GLY A 232 -6.81 -16.88 29.59
N ASN A 233 -6.29 -18.11 29.54
CA ASN A 233 -6.99 -19.28 29.03
C ASN A 233 -7.56 -20.18 30.13
N THR A 234 -7.41 -19.80 31.41
CA THR A 234 -7.90 -20.58 32.55
C THR A 234 -8.91 -19.79 33.36
N LYS A 235 -9.91 -20.51 33.89
CA LYS A 235 -10.90 -19.92 34.80
C LYS A 235 -10.24 -19.27 36.03
N GLY A 236 -9.21 -19.90 36.59
CA GLY A 236 -8.49 -19.39 37.76
C GLY A 236 -7.80 -18.05 37.49
N PHE A 237 -7.14 -17.90 36.35
CA PHE A 237 -6.54 -16.62 35.96
C PHE A 237 -7.61 -15.56 35.70
N ALA A 238 -8.65 -15.88 34.92
CA ALA A 238 -9.72 -14.94 34.59
C ALA A 238 -10.47 -14.44 35.83
N GLU A 239 -10.72 -15.30 36.82
CA GLU A 239 -11.33 -14.91 38.11
C GLU A 239 -10.35 -14.09 38.97
N GLY A 240 -9.08 -14.51 39.06
CA GLY A 240 -8.06 -13.81 39.85
C GLY A 240 -7.67 -12.43 39.30
N LEU A 241 -7.85 -12.22 37.99
CA LEU A 241 -7.64 -10.95 37.30
C LEU A 241 -8.73 -9.93 37.64
N ARG A 242 -9.94 -10.35 38.02
CA ARG A 242 -11.07 -9.44 38.22
C ARG A 242 -11.04 -8.75 39.57
N THR A 243 -11.51 -7.51 39.59
CA THR A 243 -11.73 -6.74 40.83
C THR A 243 -13.02 -7.16 41.55
N GLY A 244 -14.00 -7.70 40.80
CA GLY A 244 -15.35 -7.97 41.26
C GLY A 244 -16.23 -6.71 41.33
N GLU A 245 -15.74 -5.57 40.84
CA GLU A 245 -16.45 -4.30 40.80
C GLU A 245 -16.48 -3.72 39.38
N LEU A 246 -17.69 -3.38 38.91
CA LEU A 246 -17.94 -2.73 37.62
C LEU A 246 -17.33 -3.45 36.40
N GLY A 247 -17.10 -4.75 36.48
CA GLY A 247 -16.49 -5.57 35.43
C GLY A 247 -15.00 -5.32 35.23
N GLN A 248 -14.33 -4.56 36.10
CA GLN A 248 -12.94 -4.14 35.92
C GLN A 248 -11.94 -5.24 36.28
N VAL A 249 -10.77 -5.18 35.65
CA VAL A 249 -9.60 -6.01 35.92
C VAL A 249 -8.58 -5.28 36.79
N ARG A 250 -7.83 -6.07 37.57
CA ARG A 250 -6.76 -5.63 38.46
C ARG A 250 -5.55 -5.27 37.60
N ILE A 251 -5.00 -4.08 37.87
CA ILE A 251 -3.75 -3.60 37.28
C ILE A 251 -2.86 -3.17 38.45
N ASP A 252 -1.62 -3.64 38.47
CA ASP A 252 -0.64 -3.25 39.47
C ASP A 252 0.00 -1.88 39.19
N ASP A 253 0.97 -1.50 40.01
CA ASP A 253 1.64 -0.21 39.98
C ASP A 253 2.50 0.01 38.72
N VAL A 254 3.07 -1.05 38.16
CA VAL A 254 3.81 -1.00 36.88
C VAL A 254 2.90 -1.13 35.66
N GLY A 255 1.60 -1.29 35.86
CA GLY A 255 0.60 -1.31 34.79
C GLY A 255 0.33 -2.69 34.20
N LEU A 256 0.73 -3.78 34.84
CA LEU A 256 0.46 -5.16 34.41
C LEU A 256 -0.59 -5.83 35.30
N HIS A 257 -0.90 -7.10 35.03
CA HIS A 257 -1.69 -7.90 35.97
C HIS A 257 -0.89 -8.17 37.25
N PRO A 258 -1.55 -8.38 38.41
CA PRO A 258 -0.88 -8.68 39.67
C PRO A 258 0.10 -9.86 39.56
N GLU A 259 1.31 -9.70 40.11
CA GLU A 259 2.42 -10.64 39.99
C GLU A 259 2.06 -12.07 40.44
N GLU A 260 1.18 -12.22 41.44
CA GLU A 260 0.72 -13.53 41.89
C GLU A 260 0.00 -14.35 40.80
N LEU A 261 -0.56 -13.69 39.78
CA LEU A 261 -1.27 -14.34 38.69
C LEU A 261 -0.35 -14.93 37.62
N GLU A 262 0.92 -14.53 37.58
CA GLU A 262 1.89 -15.06 36.61
C GLU A 262 2.07 -16.58 36.73
N THR A 263 1.83 -17.14 37.92
CA THR A 263 1.87 -18.59 38.16
C THR A 263 0.79 -19.37 37.40
N TYR A 264 -0.32 -18.73 37.04
CA TYR A 264 -1.37 -19.34 36.23
C TYR A 264 -1.07 -19.26 34.73
N LEU A 265 -0.34 -18.23 34.30
CA LEU A 265 0.10 -18.08 32.91
C LEU A 265 1.26 -19.02 32.60
N ASP A 266 2.03 -19.39 33.62
CA ASP A 266 3.20 -20.24 33.45
C ASP A 266 3.40 -21.26 34.59
N PRO A 267 2.51 -22.26 34.73
CA PRO A 267 2.60 -23.26 35.80
C PRO A 267 3.85 -24.15 35.69
N HIS A 268 4.57 -24.13 34.56
CA HIS A 268 5.73 -24.98 34.28
C HIS A 268 7.01 -24.20 33.93
N GLY A 269 7.02 -22.86 34.00
CA GLY A 269 8.21 -22.03 33.77
C GLY A 269 8.62 -21.83 32.29
N ALA A 270 7.78 -22.22 31.33
CA ALA A 270 8.07 -22.15 29.90
C ALA A 270 7.62 -20.83 29.24
N VAL A 271 6.54 -20.21 29.71
CA VAL A 271 5.95 -18.97 29.15
C VAL A 271 6.71 -17.72 29.64
N ARG A 272 7.24 -17.73 30.87
CA ARG A 272 8.14 -16.72 31.44
C ARG A 272 9.48 -16.61 30.71
N ALA A 273 9.77 -17.42 29.71
CA ALA A 273 10.92 -17.15 28.84
C ALA A 273 10.56 -16.14 27.74
N ASN A 274 9.34 -16.19 27.20
CA ASN A 274 8.98 -15.55 25.93
C ASN A 274 8.22 -14.22 26.11
N PHE A 275 8.65 -13.36 27.04
CA PHE A 275 8.04 -12.06 27.30
C PHE A 275 9.10 -10.94 27.40
N TRP A 276 8.78 -9.72 26.95
CA TRP A 276 9.72 -8.60 26.93
C TRP A 276 8.98 -7.26 27.06
N VAL A 277 9.72 -6.15 27.26
CA VAL A 277 9.15 -4.82 27.51
C VAL A 277 8.13 -4.40 26.44
N GLY A 278 8.34 -4.72 25.17
CA GLY A 278 7.38 -4.40 24.09
C GLY A 278 6.01 -5.04 24.30
N LEU A 279 5.96 -6.32 24.67
CA LEU A 279 4.70 -6.99 25.03
C LEU A 279 4.07 -6.37 26.27
N ALA A 280 4.88 -6.10 27.30
CA ALA A 280 4.41 -5.54 28.56
C ALA A 280 3.66 -4.21 28.38
N LEU A 281 4.15 -3.34 27.49
CA LEU A 281 3.49 -2.09 27.15
C LEU A 281 2.10 -2.31 26.52
N LEU A 282 1.98 -3.27 25.59
CA LEU A 282 0.70 -3.58 24.96
C LEU A 282 -0.30 -4.24 25.92
N HIS A 283 0.16 -5.15 26.80
CA HIS A 283 -0.67 -5.67 27.89
C HIS A 283 -1.17 -4.54 28.79
N SER A 284 -0.29 -3.61 29.19
CA SER A 284 -0.69 -2.47 30.01
C SER A 284 -1.74 -1.59 29.31
N LEU A 285 -1.53 -1.28 28.04
CA LEU A 285 -2.44 -0.48 27.24
C LEU A 285 -3.85 -1.10 27.19
N PHE A 286 -3.95 -2.40 26.87
CA PHE A 286 -5.26 -3.03 26.70
C PHE A 286 -5.94 -3.47 28.00
N LEU A 287 -5.21 -3.67 29.09
CA LEU A 287 -5.79 -3.78 30.44
C LEU A 287 -6.47 -2.46 30.85
N ARG A 288 -5.79 -1.33 30.62
CA ARG A 288 -6.35 0.02 30.87
C ARG A 288 -7.55 0.31 29.96
N GLU A 289 -7.49 -0.14 28.71
CA GLU A 289 -8.59 -0.01 27.76
C GLU A 289 -9.82 -0.81 28.19
N HIS A 290 -9.65 -2.06 28.64
CA HIS A 290 -10.74 -2.87 29.20
C HIS A 290 -11.45 -2.11 30.34
N ASN A 291 -10.70 -1.62 31.33
CA ASN A 291 -11.28 -0.89 32.46
C ASN A 291 -12.01 0.40 32.03
N THR A 292 -11.59 1.02 30.94
CA THR A 292 -12.25 2.20 30.39
C THR A 292 -13.56 1.83 29.69
N ILE A 293 -13.56 0.76 28.90
CA ILE A 293 -14.77 0.21 28.29
C ILE A 293 -15.79 -0.16 29.38
N CYS A 294 -15.38 -0.81 30.45
CA CYS A 294 -16.25 -1.14 31.59
C CYS A 294 -16.93 0.10 32.18
N ARG A 295 -16.18 1.20 32.39
CA ARG A 295 -16.73 2.47 32.88
C ARG A 295 -17.71 3.10 31.90
N GLU A 296 -17.40 3.09 30.61
CA GLU A 296 -18.28 3.61 29.56
C GLU A 296 -19.60 2.82 29.53
N LEU A 297 -19.52 1.49 29.54
CA LEU A 297 -20.70 0.62 29.56
C LEU A 297 -21.54 0.87 30.81
N HIS A 298 -20.94 0.99 31.99
CA HIS A 298 -21.67 1.25 33.22
C HIS A 298 -22.37 2.62 33.22
N GLN A 299 -21.78 3.64 32.58
CA GLN A 299 -22.44 4.95 32.42
C GLN A 299 -23.69 4.88 31.56
N HIS A 300 -23.68 4.06 30.50
CA HIS A 300 -24.81 3.88 29.60
C HIS A 300 -25.85 2.85 30.09
N TYR A 301 -25.40 1.85 30.85
CA TYR A 301 -26.18 0.69 31.31
C TYR A 301 -25.90 0.41 32.79
N PRO A 302 -26.35 1.31 33.70
CA PRO A 302 -26.03 1.23 35.13
C PRO A 302 -26.58 -0.03 35.83
N GLU A 303 -27.54 -0.71 35.23
CA GLU A 303 -28.15 -1.95 35.71
C GLU A 303 -27.34 -3.21 35.42
N MET A 304 -26.31 -3.14 34.57
CA MET A 304 -25.49 -4.31 34.25
C MET A 304 -24.68 -4.76 35.47
N SER A 305 -24.71 -6.07 35.73
CA SER A 305 -23.87 -6.68 36.77
C SER A 305 -22.38 -6.64 36.40
N ASP A 306 -21.51 -6.82 37.41
CA ASP A 306 -20.07 -6.95 37.23
C ASP A 306 -19.69 -7.97 36.13
N GLN A 307 -20.33 -9.14 36.14
CA GLN A 307 -20.12 -10.18 35.13
C GLN A 307 -20.50 -9.71 33.72
N GLN A 308 -21.67 -9.09 33.57
CA GLN A 308 -22.13 -8.60 32.27
C GLN A 308 -21.19 -7.52 31.73
N LEU A 309 -20.74 -6.58 32.58
CA LEU A 309 -19.78 -5.55 32.17
C LEU A 309 -18.46 -6.15 31.71
N TYR A 310 -17.91 -7.11 32.46
CA TYR A 310 -16.68 -7.81 32.09
C TYR A 310 -16.81 -8.54 30.74
N ASP A 311 -17.88 -9.30 30.54
CA ASP A 311 -18.10 -10.08 29.33
C ASP A 311 -18.25 -9.18 28.09
N LYS A 312 -19.01 -8.08 28.20
CA LYS A 312 -19.15 -7.09 27.12
C LYS A 312 -17.84 -6.37 26.85
N ALA A 313 -17.12 -5.95 27.89
CA ALA A 313 -15.84 -5.28 27.72
C ALA A 313 -14.80 -6.19 27.06
N ARG A 314 -14.76 -7.48 27.41
CA ARG A 314 -13.92 -8.48 26.72
C ARG A 314 -14.24 -8.56 25.24
N LEU A 315 -15.53 -8.69 24.88
CA LEU A 315 -15.98 -8.73 23.47
C LEU A 315 -15.55 -7.49 22.69
N ILE A 316 -15.78 -6.30 23.25
CA ILE A 316 -15.46 -5.00 22.63
C ILE A 316 -13.95 -4.86 22.46
N ASN A 317 -13.16 -5.18 23.49
CA ASN A 317 -11.71 -5.04 23.45
C ASN A 317 -11.07 -6.01 22.45
N ALA A 318 -11.53 -7.27 22.41
CA ALA A 318 -11.10 -8.24 21.41
C ALA A 318 -11.42 -7.78 19.98
N ALA A 319 -12.62 -7.21 19.76
CA ALA A 319 -12.99 -6.64 18.46
C ALA A 319 -12.19 -5.39 18.09
N LEU A 320 -11.82 -4.56 19.06
CA LEU A 320 -10.95 -3.42 18.85
C LEU A 320 -9.54 -3.87 18.45
N MET A 321 -8.96 -4.87 19.12
CA MET A 321 -7.67 -5.45 18.73
C MET A 321 -7.72 -6.03 17.31
N ALA A 322 -8.72 -6.84 17.00
CA ALA A 322 -8.92 -7.39 15.65
C ALA A 322 -9.06 -6.29 14.57
N LYS A 323 -9.75 -5.20 14.88
CA LYS A 323 -9.88 -4.03 14.01
C LYS A 323 -8.54 -3.32 13.79
N ILE A 324 -7.81 -3.02 14.87
CA ILE A 324 -6.49 -2.37 14.81
C ILE A 324 -5.54 -3.23 13.97
N HIS A 325 -5.52 -4.53 14.21
CA HIS A 325 -4.68 -5.44 13.43
C HIS A 325 -5.04 -5.41 11.94
N THR A 326 -6.33 -5.51 11.61
CA THR A 326 -6.81 -5.58 10.22
C THR A 326 -6.62 -4.26 9.47
N LEU A 327 -6.83 -3.11 10.13
CA LEU A 327 -6.89 -1.79 9.48
C LEU A 327 -5.64 -0.93 9.67
N GLU A 328 -4.78 -1.25 10.63
CA GLU A 328 -3.59 -0.46 10.96
C GLU A 328 -2.32 -1.34 10.86
N TRP A 329 -2.23 -2.46 11.60
CA TRP A 329 -1.01 -3.28 11.60
C TRP A 329 -0.75 -3.97 10.26
N THR A 330 -1.73 -4.69 9.71
CA THR A 330 -1.55 -5.40 8.44
C THR A 330 -1.22 -4.42 7.30
N PRO A 331 -1.94 -3.30 7.10
CA PRO A 331 -1.55 -2.30 6.10
C PRO A 331 -0.14 -1.73 6.29
N ALA A 332 0.37 -1.62 7.52
CA ALA A 332 1.73 -1.15 7.77
C ALA A 332 2.81 -2.14 7.30
N ILE A 333 2.63 -3.45 7.58
CA ILE A 333 3.62 -4.48 7.21
C ILE A 333 3.48 -4.94 5.75
N ILE A 334 2.34 -4.71 5.11
CA ILE A 334 2.13 -4.93 3.67
C ILE A 334 1.64 -3.65 3.00
N ALA A 335 2.46 -2.61 3.07
CA ALA A 335 2.22 -1.23 2.61
C ALA A 335 2.23 -1.11 1.07
N HIS A 336 1.45 -1.97 0.41
CA HIS A 336 1.21 -1.95 -1.01
C HIS A 336 -0.24 -1.48 -1.27
N PRO A 337 -0.49 -0.53 -2.20
CA PRO A 337 -1.81 0.09 -2.37
C PRO A 337 -2.96 -0.91 -2.58
N THR A 338 -2.68 -2.02 -3.28
CA THR A 338 -3.64 -3.12 -3.49
C THR A 338 -4.00 -3.84 -2.20
N THR A 339 -3.02 -4.19 -1.35
CA THR A 339 -3.29 -4.94 -0.13
C THR A 339 -3.88 -4.06 0.96
N GLU A 340 -3.49 -2.80 1.07
CA GLU A 340 -4.16 -1.86 1.95
C GLU A 340 -5.66 -1.76 1.63
N SER A 341 -5.99 -1.66 0.34
CA SER A 341 -7.40 -1.66 -0.12
C SER A 341 -8.10 -2.99 0.15
N ALA A 342 -7.41 -4.12 -0.04
CA ALA A 342 -7.94 -5.45 0.25
C ALA A 342 -8.25 -5.64 1.75
N MET A 343 -7.36 -5.17 2.64
CA MET A 343 -7.55 -5.25 4.08
C MET A 343 -8.72 -4.37 4.55
N ARG A 344 -8.86 -3.15 4.00
CA ARG A 344 -10.03 -2.31 4.25
C ARG A 344 -11.31 -2.96 3.74
N ALA A 345 -11.27 -3.65 2.60
CA ALA A 345 -12.41 -4.38 2.06
C ALA A 345 -12.78 -5.62 2.90
N ASN A 346 -11.84 -6.26 3.59
CA ASN A 346 -12.18 -7.32 4.54
C ASN A 346 -13.05 -6.81 5.70
N TRP A 347 -12.83 -5.57 6.16
CA TRP A 347 -13.60 -4.99 7.26
C TRP A 347 -14.88 -4.29 6.81
N PHE A 348 -14.81 -3.41 5.80
CA PHE A 348 -15.93 -2.55 5.37
C PHE A 348 -16.57 -2.98 4.04
N GLY A 349 -15.99 -3.97 3.36
CA GLY A 349 -16.37 -4.34 2.00
C GLY A 349 -15.89 -3.34 0.95
N VAL A 350 -16.13 -3.66 -0.32
CA VAL A 350 -15.81 -2.75 -1.43
C VAL A 350 -16.71 -1.51 -1.49
N LEU A 351 -17.85 -1.51 -0.79
CA LEU A 351 -18.69 -0.31 -0.63
C LEU A 351 -18.09 0.67 0.40
N GLY A 352 -17.22 0.18 1.28
CA GLY A 352 -16.40 0.99 2.17
C GLY A 352 -17.14 1.57 3.39
N ARG A 353 -16.35 2.17 4.28
CA ARG A 353 -16.77 2.66 5.60
C ARG A 353 -17.93 3.66 5.54
N HIS A 354 -17.88 4.63 4.63
CA HIS A 354 -18.92 5.67 4.54
C HIS A 354 -20.29 5.10 4.15
N PHE A 355 -20.31 4.03 3.34
CA PHE A 355 -21.54 3.35 2.99
C PHE A 355 -22.12 2.63 4.22
N GLU A 356 -21.28 1.89 4.94
CA GLU A 356 -21.67 1.19 6.15
C GLU A 356 -22.17 2.15 7.25
N GLU A 357 -21.47 3.27 7.48
CA GLU A 357 -21.87 4.28 8.46
C GLU A 357 -23.21 4.96 8.11
N ARG A 358 -23.53 5.08 6.83
CA ARG A 358 -24.75 5.76 6.36
C ARG A 358 -25.96 4.84 6.25
N PHE A 359 -25.77 3.61 5.80
CA PHE A 359 -26.86 2.70 5.42
C PHE A 359 -26.92 1.44 6.27
N GLY A 360 -25.91 1.17 7.09
CA GLY A 360 -25.75 -0.12 7.77
C GLY A 360 -25.59 -1.29 6.79
N ARG A 361 -25.66 -2.52 7.30
CA ARG A 361 -25.62 -3.72 6.47
C ARG A 361 -26.99 -3.96 5.81
N ILE A 362 -27.00 -4.03 4.47
CA ILE A 362 -28.18 -4.30 3.64
C ILE A 362 -28.05 -5.60 2.82
N THR A 363 -26.85 -6.16 2.71
CA THR A 363 -26.58 -7.43 2.04
C THR A 363 -25.73 -8.35 2.93
N PRO A 364 -25.98 -9.68 2.91
CA PRO A 364 -25.11 -10.63 3.61
C PRO A 364 -23.77 -10.88 2.91
N ASN A 365 -23.55 -10.30 1.72
CA ASN A 365 -22.33 -10.53 0.94
C ASN A 365 -21.11 -9.82 1.56
N GLU A 366 -20.12 -10.61 1.99
CA GLU A 366 -18.90 -10.10 2.64
C GLU A 366 -17.98 -9.30 1.72
N VAL A 367 -18.00 -9.55 0.41
CA VAL A 367 -17.20 -8.77 -0.55
C VAL A 367 -17.74 -7.35 -0.65
N LEU A 368 -19.06 -7.19 -0.64
CA LEU A 368 -19.70 -5.88 -0.77
C LEU A 368 -19.63 -5.04 0.51
N GLN A 369 -19.87 -5.63 1.68
CA GLN A 369 -19.99 -4.89 2.95
C GLN A 369 -19.07 -5.39 4.08
N GLY A 370 -18.07 -6.22 3.79
CA GLY A 370 -17.07 -6.67 4.76
C GLY A 370 -17.49 -7.93 5.50
N ILE A 371 -16.58 -8.51 6.26
CA ILE A 371 -16.82 -9.70 7.09
C ILE A 371 -17.57 -9.36 8.39
N PRO A 372 -17.25 -8.27 9.11
CA PRO A 372 -18.02 -7.82 10.27
C PRO A 372 -19.54 -7.80 10.02
N GLY A 373 -20.29 -8.59 10.80
CA GLY A 373 -21.75 -8.70 10.68
C GLY A 373 -22.26 -9.54 9.49
N SER A 374 -21.41 -10.23 8.73
CA SER A 374 -21.84 -11.20 7.71
C SER A 374 -22.36 -12.49 8.36
N PRO A 375 -22.97 -13.43 7.60
CA PRO A 375 -23.18 -14.78 8.11
C PRO A 375 -21.85 -15.48 8.42
N THR A 376 -21.83 -16.26 9.51
CA THR A 376 -20.69 -17.13 9.86
C THR A 376 -20.53 -18.23 8.81
N ASN A 377 -19.31 -18.47 8.34
CA ASN A 377 -19.03 -19.52 7.34
C ASN A 377 -17.61 -20.08 7.48
N HIS A 378 -17.50 -21.41 7.59
CA HIS A 378 -16.24 -22.13 7.70
C HIS A 378 -15.76 -22.77 6.38
N ASP A 379 -16.46 -22.57 5.27
CA ASP A 379 -16.19 -23.18 3.95
C ASP A 379 -16.19 -24.73 3.96
N GLY A 380 -17.04 -25.33 4.80
CA GLY A 380 -17.17 -26.78 4.89
C GLY A 380 -16.10 -27.49 5.71
N VAL A 381 -15.13 -26.76 6.28
CA VAL A 381 -14.07 -27.30 7.14
C VAL A 381 -14.17 -26.61 8.50
N PRO A 382 -14.18 -27.32 9.64
CA PRO A 382 -14.15 -26.69 10.96
C PRO A 382 -13.02 -25.65 11.11
N TYR A 383 -13.28 -24.60 11.89
CA TYR A 383 -12.28 -23.57 12.15
C TYR A 383 -11.16 -24.08 13.07
N SER A 384 -9.93 -23.88 12.62
CA SER A 384 -8.72 -23.98 13.39
C SER A 384 -7.66 -23.08 12.78
N LEU A 385 -6.68 -22.67 13.58
CA LEU A 385 -5.40 -22.23 13.02
C LEU A 385 -4.59 -23.45 12.61
N THR A 386 -3.63 -23.24 11.70
CA THR A 386 -2.96 -24.32 10.97
C THR A 386 -1.48 -24.34 11.28
N GLU A 387 -0.83 -25.49 11.10
CA GLU A 387 0.63 -25.60 11.28
C GLU A 387 1.40 -24.70 10.31
N GLU A 388 0.86 -24.50 9.10
CA GLU A 388 1.44 -23.60 8.10
C GLU A 388 1.31 -22.14 8.52
N PHE A 389 0.21 -21.76 9.19
CA PHE A 389 0.03 -20.44 9.79
C PHE A 389 1.07 -20.17 10.89
N VAL A 390 1.34 -21.16 11.74
CA VAL A 390 2.40 -21.09 12.75
C VAL A 390 3.78 -20.91 12.09
N ALA A 391 4.06 -21.65 11.02
CA ALA A 391 5.34 -21.58 10.32
C ALA A 391 5.62 -20.20 9.69
N VAL A 392 4.61 -19.59 9.04
CA VAL A 392 4.80 -18.28 8.37
C VAL A 392 4.83 -17.09 9.35
N TYR A 393 4.37 -17.27 10.59
CA TYR A 393 4.42 -16.24 11.65
C TYR A 393 5.72 -16.24 12.45
N ARG A 394 6.71 -17.06 12.08
CA ARG A 394 8.06 -17.03 12.66
C ARG A 394 8.81 -15.80 12.14
N MET A 395 8.53 -14.64 12.74
CA MET A 395 9.04 -13.32 12.34
C MET A 395 10.06 -12.76 13.35
N HIS A 396 10.84 -13.62 14.00
CA HIS A 396 11.84 -13.24 14.99
C HIS A 396 12.88 -12.19 14.55
N PRO A 397 13.27 -12.08 13.25
CA PRO A 397 14.12 -10.98 12.78
C PRO A 397 13.61 -9.57 13.11
N LEU A 398 12.30 -9.39 13.35
CA LEU A 398 11.72 -8.11 13.74
C LEU A 398 12.30 -7.55 15.06
N ILE A 399 12.79 -8.42 15.96
CA ILE A 399 13.33 -8.00 17.25
C ILE A 399 14.76 -7.45 17.08
N PRO A 400 15.08 -6.24 17.57
CA PRO A 400 16.45 -5.72 17.54
C PRO A 400 17.31 -6.34 18.66
N ASP A 401 18.62 -6.37 18.48
CA ASP A 401 19.55 -6.80 19.55
C ASP A 401 19.74 -5.71 20.60
N ASP A 402 19.75 -4.45 20.18
CA ASP A 402 19.88 -3.28 21.04
C ASP A 402 18.61 -2.42 21.01
N TYR A 403 18.30 -1.81 22.15
CA TYR A 403 17.19 -0.89 22.31
C TYR A 403 17.64 0.38 23.02
N THR A 404 17.21 1.52 22.51
CA THR A 404 17.52 2.83 23.08
C THR A 404 16.26 3.45 23.64
N VAL A 405 16.27 3.77 24.93
CA VAL A 405 15.24 4.58 25.57
C VAL A 405 15.56 6.05 25.32
N ARG A 406 14.58 6.79 24.80
CA ARG A 406 14.66 8.20 24.43
C ARG A 406 13.61 8.99 25.18
N SER A 407 13.93 10.24 25.52
CA SER A 407 12.96 11.15 26.10
C SER A 407 11.98 11.62 25.02
N LEU A 408 10.69 11.47 25.27
CA LEU A 408 9.65 12.06 24.44
C LEU A 408 9.77 13.60 24.35
N ARG A 409 10.35 14.24 25.37
CA ARG A 409 10.42 15.71 25.49
C ARG A 409 11.34 16.36 24.45
N ASP A 410 12.52 15.79 24.23
CA ASP A 410 13.59 16.38 23.43
C ASP A 410 14.44 15.37 22.66
N ASP A 411 14.00 14.11 22.59
CA ASP A 411 14.65 13.02 21.87
C ASP A 411 16.03 12.62 22.42
N ASP A 412 16.40 13.07 23.63
CA ASP A 412 17.68 12.70 24.26
C ASP A 412 17.73 11.19 24.59
N GLU A 413 18.86 10.54 24.32
CA GLU A 413 19.12 9.16 24.73
C GLU A 413 19.24 9.08 26.26
N LEU A 414 18.31 8.36 26.88
CA LEU A 414 18.23 8.19 28.34
C LEU A 414 18.96 6.92 28.80
N ALA A 415 18.86 5.84 28.03
CA ALA A 415 19.54 4.58 28.29
C ALA A 415 19.63 3.71 27.04
N ARG A 416 20.57 2.75 27.08
CA ARG A 416 20.74 1.71 26.07
C ARG A 416 20.77 0.35 26.74
N TYR A 417 20.06 -0.60 26.15
CA TYR A 417 19.88 -1.96 26.64
C TYR A 417 20.14 -2.95 25.52
N GLN A 418 20.60 -4.15 25.88
CA GLN A 418 20.54 -5.30 24.98
C GLN A 418 19.24 -6.09 25.22
N LEU A 419 18.85 -6.94 24.28
CA LEU A 419 17.62 -7.73 24.38
C LEU A 419 17.47 -8.50 25.71
N PRO A 420 18.52 -9.13 26.29
CA PRO A 420 18.42 -9.78 27.59
C PRO A 420 18.02 -8.84 28.75
N ASP A 421 18.43 -7.56 28.68
CA ASP A 421 18.08 -6.54 29.69
C ASP A 421 16.61 -6.11 29.64
N LEU A 422 15.90 -6.48 28.57
CA LEU A 422 14.49 -6.15 28.31
C LEU A 422 13.57 -7.38 28.39
N SER A 423 14.16 -8.56 28.61
CA SER A 423 13.45 -9.83 28.69
C SER A 423 12.97 -10.09 30.12
N VAL A 424 12.14 -11.12 30.30
CA VAL A 424 11.32 -11.38 31.50
C VAL A 424 11.92 -11.04 32.87
N PRO A 425 13.14 -11.45 33.26
CA PRO A 425 13.66 -11.14 34.59
C PRO A 425 13.69 -9.63 34.89
N ASN A 426 13.75 -8.79 33.86
CA ASN A 426 13.94 -7.34 33.98
C ASN A 426 12.69 -6.53 33.57
N VAL A 427 11.64 -7.15 33.02
CA VAL A 427 10.51 -6.40 32.43
C VAL A 427 9.86 -5.44 33.42
N ARG A 428 9.49 -5.94 34.61
CA ARG A 428 8.85 -5.13 35.65
C ARG A 428 9.77 -4.02 36.14
N GLU A 429 11.07 -4.30 36.30
CA GLU A 429 12.08 -3.30 36.65
C GLU A 429 12.16 -2.19 35.60
N ARG A 430 12.19 -2.53 34.31
CA ARG A 430 12.26 -1.55 33.21
C ARG A 430 10.99 -0.70 33.11
N LEU A 431 9.81 -1.27 33.34
CA LEU A 431 8.55 -0.52 33.39
C LEU A 431 8.47 0.41 34.61
N ALA A 432 9.05 0.02 35.75
CA ALA A 432 9.14 0.88 36.93
C ALA A 432 10.20 1.99 36.76
N GLN A 433 11.26 1.72 35.98
CA GLN A 433 12.37 2.64 35.77
C GLN A 433 12.02 3.80 34.82
N TRP A 434 11.21 3.55 33.78
CA TRP A 434 10.94 4.52 32.72
C TRP A 434 9.45 4.84 32.58
N PRO A 435 9.07 6.10 32.35
CA PRO A 435 7.70 6.43 32.00
C PRO A 435 7.24 5.66 30.76
N ALA A 436 6.01 5.14 30.79
CA ALA A 436 5.43 4.43 29.65
C ALA A 436 5.39 5.30 28.38
N ASP A 437 5.17 6.62 28.52
CA ASP A 437 5.22 7.57 27.40
C ASP A 437 6.58 7.55 26.68
N ASP A 438 7.68 7.55 27.43
CA ASP A 438 9.05 7.49 26.87
C ASP A 438 9.30 6.13 26.20
N LEU A 439 8.82 5.03 26.79
CA LEU A 439 8.96 3.70 26.20
C LEU A 439 8.14 3.55 24.91
N PHE A 440 6.89 4.01 24.87
CA PHE A 440 6.08 4.03 23.64
C PHE A 440 6.71 4.92 22.57
N TYR A 441 7.19 6.12 22.95
CA TYR A 441 7.89 7.02 22.03
C TYR A 441 9.14 6.36 21.45
N SER A 442 9.97 5.77 22.30
CA SER A 442 11.20 5.07 21.91
C SER A 442 10.93 3.95 20.91
N MET A 443 9.89 3.13 21.13
CA MET A 443 9.47 2.11 20.15
C MET A 443 8.85 2.72 18.90
N GLY A 444 8.17 3.86 19.01
CA GLY A 444 7.59 4.59 17.89
C GLY A 444 8.61 5.18 16.93
N VAL A 445 9.78 5.61 17.43
CA VAL A 445 10.87 6.16 16.61
C VAL A 445 11.91 5.11 16.19
N ALA A 446 12.01 3.98 16.90
CA ALA A 446 12.89 2.88 16.54
C ALA A 446 12.29 1.99 15.44
N HIS A 447 13.14 1.38 14.62
CA HIS A 447 12.73 0.41 13.60
C HIS A 447 12.89 -1.03 14.11
N PRO A 448 12.01 -1.96 13.71
CA PRO A 448 12.26 -3.39 13.88
C PRO A 448 13.26 -3.87 12.81
N GLY A 449 13.77 -5.10 12.94
CA GLY A 449 14.61 -5.70 11.91
C GLY A 449 13.80 -6.18 10.71
N ASP A 450 14.36 -6.14 9.51
CA ASP A 450 13.75 -6.70 8.30
C ASP A 450 13.77 -8.24 8.32
N ILE A 451 12.71 -8.87 7.80
CA ILE A 451 12.58 -10.33 7.78
C ILE A 451 13.35 -10.87 6.58
N THR A 452 14.66 -11.08 6.74
CA THR A 452 15.55 -11.60 5.70
C THR A 452 16.57 -12.58 6.26
N LEU A 453 17.31 -13.25 5.37
CA LEU A 453 18.55 -13.93 5.75
C LEU A 453 19.53 -12.94 6.39
N HIS A 454 20.39 -13.48 7.25
CA HIS A 454 21.43 -12.75 7.98
C HIS A 454 20.89 -11.55 8.77
N ASN A 455 19.75 -11.73 9.45
CA ASN A 455 19.14 -10.68 10.29
C ASN A 455 18.38 -11.24 11.51
N PHE A 456 18.60 -12.49 11.88
CA PHE A 456 18.03 -13.11 13.08
C PHE A 456 18.79 -12.67 14.33
N PRO A 457 18.12 -12.25 15.43
CA PRO A 457 18.79 -11.64 16.58
C PRO A 457 19.75 -12.62 17.26
N ILE A 458 20.97 -12.16 17.58
CA ILE A 458 22.01 -13.02 18.15
C ILE A 458 21.63 -13.51 19.55
N HIS A 459 20.95 -12.68 20.33
CA HIS A 459 20.49 -13.04 21.67
C HIS A 459 19.38 -14.08 21.67
N LEU A 460 18.72 -14.31 20.53
CA LEU A 460 17.75 -15.41 20.37
C LEU A 460 18.42 -16.73 19.91
N GLN A 461 19.68 -16.69 19.46
CA GLN A 461 20.47 -17.88 19.15
C GLN A 461 21.24 -18.42 20.37
N ASP A 462 21.32 -17.63 21.44
CA ASP A 462 21.86 -17.97 22.76
C ASP A 462 20.81 -17.63 23.85
N PHE A 463 19.62 -18.20 23.69
CA PHE A 463 18.47 -17.84 24.50
C PHE A 463 18.36 -18.75 25.72
N HIS A 464 18.42 -18.17 26.91
CA HIS A 464 18.30 -18.90 28.18
C HIS A 464 16.86 -18.87 28.69
N ARG A 465 16.21 -20.04 28.74
CA ARG A 465 14.94 -20.19 29.47
C ARG A 465 15.21 -20.31 30.97
N VAL A 466 14.22 -19.96 31.79
CA VAL A 466 14.25 -20.27 33.22
C VAL A 466 14.46 -21.79 33.36
N ASN A 467 15.55 -22.21 34.02
CA ASN A 467 16.14 -23.57 34.13
C ASN A 467 17.43 -23.86 33.31
N ASP A 468 18.16 -22.84 32.83
CA ASP A 468 19.56 -22.89 32.37
C ASP A 468 19.90 -23.74 31.13
N ILE A 469 18.93 -24.31 30.41
CA ILE A 469 19.22 -24.96 29.11
C ILE A 469 19.24 -23.87 28.02
N PRO A 470 20.40 -23.54 27.42
CA PRO A 470 20.47 -22.61 26.31
C PRO A 470 19.74 -23.19 25.10
N ILE A 471 19.04 -22.33 24.36
CA ILE A 471 18.32 -22.68 23.13
C ILE A 471 18.75 -21.73 22.03
N ASP A 472 19.14 -22.29 20.89
CA ASP A 472 19.16 -21.56 19.63
C ASP A 472 17.76 -21.58 19.02
N LEU A 473 17.04 -20.45 19.13
CA LEU A 473 15.66 -20.35 18.64
C LEU A 473 15.57 -20.48 17.12
N ALA A 474 16.57 -20.03 16.37
CA ALA A 474 16.59 -20.17 14.92
C ALA A 474 16.72 -21.64 14.51
N ALA A 475 17.63 -22.40 15.15
CA ALA A 475 17.76 -23.84 14.93
C ALA A 475 16.51 -24.61 15.39
N ALA A 476 15.92 -24.22 16.52
CA ALA A 476 14.67 -24.79 17.02
C ALA A 476 13.53 -24.59 16.03
N ASP A 477 13.39 -23.39 15.46
CA ASP A 477 12.32 -23.06 14.53
C ASP A 477 12.40 -23.87 13.23
N ILE A 478 13.59 -24.02 12.66
CA ILE A 478 13.84 -24.91 11.52
C ILE A 478 13.39 -26.33 11.86
N LEU A 479 13.83 -26.85 13.00
CA LEU A 479 13.52 -28.22 13.40
C LEU A 479 12.02 -28.41 13.69
N ARG A 480 11.35 -27.43 14.28
CA ARG A 480 9.90 -27.47 14.54
C ARG A 480 9.08 -27.56 13.26
N ILE A 481 9.46 -26.80 12.23
CA ILE A 481 8.78 -26.85 10.93
C ILE A 481 8.90 -28.27 10.34
N ARG A 482 10.11 -28.86 10.39
CA ARG A 482 10.37 -30.23 9.91
C ARG A 482 9.63 -31.28 10.74
N GLU A 483 9.70 -31.19 12.06
CA GLU A 483 9.06 -32.11 13.03
C GLU A 483 7.54 -32.15 12.85
N ARG A 484 6.94 -31.01 12.53
CA ARG A 484 5.49 -30.89 12.37
C ARG A 484 5.02 -31.23 10.97
N GLY A 485 5.91 -31.72 10.11
CA GLY A 485 5.58 -32.14 8.75
C GLY A 485 5.08 -30.99 7.87
N VAL A 486 5.49 -29.75 8.14
CA VAL A 486 5.21 -28.64 7.24
C VAL A 486 6.12 -28.76 6.01
N PRO A 487 5.59 -28.73 4.78
CA PRO A 487 6.40 -28.91 3.57
C PRO A 487 7.53 -27.88 3.43
N ARG A 488 8.65 -28.32 2.85
CA ARG A 488 9.78 -27.46 2.44
C ARG A 488 9.36 -26.42 1.41
N TYR A 489 10.18 -25.39 1.19
CA TYR A 489 9.79 -24.16 0.47
C TYR A 489 9.15 -24.40 -0.91
N ASN A 490 9.79 -25.13 -1.81
CA ASN A 490 9.25 -25.35 -3.16
C ASN A 490 7.98 -26.21 -3.18
N ALA A 491 7.91 -27.24 -2.33
CA ALA A 491 6.69 -28.04 -2.17
C ALA A 491 5.53 -27.17 -1.67
N PHE A 492 5.81 -26.33 -0.67
CA PHE A 492 4.86 -25.37 -0.12
C PHE A 492 4.34 -24.38 -1.17
N ARG A 493 5.23 -23.81 -2.00
CA ARG A 493 4.85 -22.93 -3.12
C ARG A 493 3.90 -23.61 -4.10
N ARG A 494 4.18 -24.85 -4.50
CA ARG A 494 3.30 -25.61 -5.41
C ARG A 494 1.89 -25.77 -4.84
N MET A 495 1.78 -26.07 -3.55
CA MET A 495 0.49 -26.23 -2.86
C MET A 495 -0.30 -24.92 -2.75
N LEU A 496 0.40 -23.78 -2.72
CA LEU A 496 -0.18 -22.45 -2.78
C LEU A 496 -0.33 -21.91 -4.20
N ARG A 497 -0.16 -22.77 -5.21
CA ARG A 497 -0.29 -22.47 -6.63
C ARG A 497 0.71 -21.43 -7.13
N LEU A 498 1.80 -21.21 -6.41
CA LEU A 498 2.92 -20.38 -6.84
C LEU A 498 3.86 -21.17 -7.76
N LYS A 499 4.60 -20.45 -8.61
CA LYS A 499 5.70 -21.05 -9.39
C LYS A 499 6.83 -21.45 -8.43
N PRO A 500 7.26 -22.72 -8.34
CA PRO A 500 8.43 -23.10 -7.57
C PRO A 500 9.70 -22.51 -8.20
N ALA A 501 10.73 -22.23 -7.40
CA ALA A 501 12.01 -21.73 -7.89
C ALA A 501 12.75 -22.88 -8.61
N ALA A 502 13.20 -22.66 -9.85
CA ALA A 502 13.92 -23.69 -10.61
C ALA A 502 15.42 -23.76 -10.26
N SER A 503 15.98 -22.70 -9.68
CA SER A 503 17.36 -22.61 -9.21
C SER A 503 17.46 -21.67 -8.00
N PHE A 504 18.63 -21.60 -7.36
CA PHE A 504 18.88 -20.68 -6.26
C PHE A 504 18.80 -19.21 -6.71
N GLU A 505 19.19 -18.89 -7.94
CA GLU A 505 19.06 -17.56 -8.56
C GLU A 505 17.61 -17.17 -8.85
N GLU A 506 16.71 -18.13 -9.05
CA GLU A 506 15.28 -17.81 -9.11
C GLU A 506 14.65 -17.63 -7.73
N LEU A 507 15.26 -18.21 -6.68
CA LEU A 507 14.77 -18.13 -5.29
C LEU A 507 15.08 -16.77 -4.66
N THR A 508 16.26 -16.21 -4.94
CA THR A 508 16.73 -14.93 -4.38
C THR A 508 17.43 -14.07 -5.42
N ASP A 509 17.29 -12.75 -5.30
CA ASP A 509 18.00 -11.76 -6.13
C ASP A 509 19.39 -11.40 -5.59
N ASN A 510 19.77 -11.95 -4.42
CA ASN A 510 21.11 -11.80 -3.86
C ASN A 510 22.03 -12.96 -4.30
N PRO A 511 23.07 -12.70 -5.11
CA PRO A 511 23.95 -13.76 -5.61
C PRO A 511 24.78 -14.44 -4.50
N GLU A 512 25.09 -13.75 -3.41
CA GLU A 512 25.82 -14.32 -2.27
C GLU A 512 24.94 -15.35 -1.55
N TRP A 513 23.68 -14.99 -1.27
CA TRP A 513 22.73 -15.91 -0.64
C TRP A 513 22.46 -17.12 -1.53
N ALA A 514 22.40 -16.93 -2.86
CA ALA A 514 22.22 -18.05 -3.79
C ALA A 514 23.36 -19.07 -3.70
N GLU A 515 24.61 -18.61 -3.53
CA GLU A 515 25.77 -19.50 -3.35
C GLU A 515 25.77 -20.17 -1.97
N GLU A 516 25.48 -19.45 -0.89
CA GLU A 516 25.40 -20.04 0.45
C GLU A 516 24.30 -21.12 0.54
N LEU A 517 23.14 -20.84 -0.06
CA LEU A 517 22.04 -21.81 -0.16
C LEU A 517 22.46 -23.03 -0.98
N ARG A 518 23.19 -22.83 -2.08
CA ARG A 518 23.73 -23.92 -2.90
C ARG A 518 24.70 -24.79 -2.10
N GLU A 519 25.62 -24.19 -1.36
CA GLU A 519 26.58 -24.93 -0.54
C GLU A 519 25.90 -25.74 0.57
N ILE A 520 24.88 -25.17 1.22
CA ILE A 520 24.22 -25.80 2.38
C ILE A 520 23.19 -26.85 1.95
N TYR A 521 22.38 -26.55 0.94
CA TYR A 521 21.27 -27.41 0.54
C TYR A 521 21.60 -28.33 -0.64
N GLY A 522 22.48 -27.91 -1.55
CA GLY A 522 22.83 -28.60 -2.79
C GLY A 522 21.71 -28.63 -3.85
N ASP A 523 20.45 -28.71 -3.43
CA ASP A 523 19.25 -28.76 -4.27
C ASP A 523 18.19 -27.78 -3.72
N VAL A 524 17.60 -26.96 -4.60
CA VAL A 524 16.57 -25.97 -4.28
C VAL A 524 15.31 -26.61 -3.66
N GLU A 525 15.01 -27.87 -3.95
CA GLU A 525 13.89 -28.61 -3.35
C GLU A 525 14.07 -28.91 -1.86
N ARG A 526 15.32 -28.85 -1.35
CA ARG A 526 15.65 -29.14 0.05
C ARG A 526 15.55 -27.91 0.96
N VAL A 527 15.41 -26.71 0.39
CA VAL A 527 15.38 -25.45 1.14
C VAL A 527 14.25 -25.46 2.16
N ASP A 528 14.59 -25.25 3.44
CA ASP A 528 13.61 -25.11 4.52
C ASP A 528 12.62 -23.99 4.21
N LEU A 529 11.35 -24.18 4.62
CA LEU A 529 10.31 -23.18 4.39
C LEU A 529 10.76 -21.80 4.92
N MET A 530 11.14 -21.71 6.20
CA MET A 530 11.54 -20.43 6.82
C MET A 530 12.70 -19.75 6.07
N VAL A 531 13.72 -20.53 5.67
CA VAL A 531 14.87 -20.00 4.90
C VAL A 531 14.41 -19.46 3.55
N GLY A 532 13.57 -20.20 2.83
CA GLY A 532 13.01 -19.75 1.56
C GLY A 532 12.13 -18.50 1.71
N LEU A 533 11.32 -18.41 2.77
CA LEU A 533 10.51 -17.20 3.06
C LEU A 533 11.40 -15.97 3.30
N TYR A 534 12.56 -16.14 3.92
CA TYR A 534 13.48 -15.03 4.25
C TYR A 534 14.38 -14.63 3.08
N ALA A 535 14.66 -15.56 2.16
CA ALA A 535 15.47 -15.32 0.97
C ALA A 535 14.66 -14.79 -0.23
N GLU A 536 13.34 -15.02 -0.23
CA GLU A 536 12.44 -14.64 -1.31
C GLU A 536 12.33 -13.11 -1.47
N PRO A 537 12.52 -12.57 -2.69
CA PRO A 537 12.29 -11.15 -2.97
C PRO A 537 10.85 -10.75 -2.65
N LYS A 538 10.70 -9.69 -1.86
CA LYS A 538 9.39 -9.23 -1.38
C LYS A 538 8.73 -8.31 -2.40
N PRO A 539 7.38 -8.33 -2.53
CA PRO A 539 6.67 -7.24 -3.19
C PRO A 539 7.02 -5.88 -2.56
N ALA A 540 6.98 -4.80 -3.35
CA ALA A 540 7.25 -3.46 -2.83
C ALA A 540 6.31 -3.13 -1.65
N GLY A 541 6.88 -2.65 -0.55
CA GLY A 541 6.15 -2.31 0.68
C GLY A 541 5.85 -3.49 1.62
N PHE A 542 6.24 -4.73 1.27
CA PHE A 542 6.03 -5.89 2.15
C PHE A 542 7.19 -6.10 3.11
N GLY A 543 6.87 -6.43 4.36
CA GLY A 543 7.83 -6.88 5.38
C GLY A 543 8.15 -8.38 5.32
N PHE A 544 7.35 -9.18 4.62
CA PHE A 544 7.55 -10.63 4.46
C PHE A 544 7.24 -11.10 3.03
N SER A 545 7.58 -12.34 2.69
CA SER A 545 7.45 -12.89 1.34
C SER A 545 6.01 -13.05 0.85
N ASP A 546 5.84 -13.04 -0.48
CA ASP A 546 4.54 -13.33 -1.11
C ASP A 546 4.05 -14.76 -0.79
N THR A 547 4.96 -15.71 -0.62
CA THR A 547 4.62 -17.06 -0.15
C THR A 547 3.92 -17.03 1.22
N ALA A 548 4.47 -16.31 2.20
CA ALA A 548 3.84 -16.15 3.51
C ALA A 548 2.48 -15.43 3.39
N PHE A 549 2.42 -14.42 2.53
CA PHE A 549 1.19 -13.67 2.25
C PHE A 549 0.03 -14.55 1.77
N ARG A 550 0.27 -15.64 1.03
CA ARG A 550 -0.81 -16.56 0.59
C ARG A 550 -1.53 -17.21 1.75
N ILE A 551 -0.80 -17.58 2.80
CA ILE A 551 -1.41 -18.09 4.02
C ILE A 551 -2.19 -16.99 4.73
N PHE A 552 -1.69 -15.75 4.77
CA PHE A 552 -2.40 -14.63 5.38
C PHE A 552 -3.70 -14.26 4.66
N ILE A 553 -3.72 -14.24 3.32
CA ILE A 553 -4.93 -13.99 2.53
C ILE A 553 -6.06 -14.96 2.95
N LEU A 554 -5.72 -16.23 3.13
CA LEU A 554 -6.67 -17.25 3.55
C LEU A 554 -7.02 -17.10 5.03
N MET A 555 -6.03 -17.21 5.91
CA MET A 555 -6.24 -17.36 7.34
C MET A 555 -6.68 -16.07 8.04
N ALA A 556 -6.20 -14.89 7.62
CA ALA A 556 -6.64 -13.62 8.22
C ALA A 556 -8.14 -13.37 7.98
N SER A 557 -8.63 -13.64 6.77
CA SER A 557 -10.07 -13.57 6.49
C SER A 557 -10.84 -14.66 7.26
N ARG A 558 -10.24 -15.84 7.43
CA ARG A 558 -10.83 -16.98 8.12
C ARG A 558 -11.06 -16.72 9.62
N ARG A 559 -10.11 -16.08 10.31
CA ARG A 559 -10.23 -15.70 11.73
C ARG A 559 -11.46 -14.84 12.01
N LEU A 560 -11.77 -13.91 11.11
CA LEU A 560 -12.96 -13.06 11.24
C LEU A 560 -14.24 -13.82 10.86
N ARG A 561 -14.29 -14.43 9.68
CA ARG A 561 -15.55 -14.98 9.13
C ARG A 561 -16.04 -16.27 9.79
N SER A 562 -15.16 -16.96 10.50
CA SER A 562 -15.48 -18.19 11.23
C SER A 562 -15.91 -17.93 12.68
N ASP A 563 -15.69 -16.73 13.20
CA ASP A 563 -16.02 -16.39 14.58
C ASP A 563 -17.39 -15.70 14.60
N ARG A 564 -18.35 -16.25 15.36
CA ARG A 564 -19.71 -15.68 15.41
C ARG A 564 -19.72 -14.27 15.96
N PHE A 565 -18.81 -13.93 16.86
CA PHE A 565 -18.74 -12.60 17.47
C PHE A 565 -18.20 -11.53 16.51
N PHE A 566 -17.58 -11.90 15.38
CA PHE A 566 -17.31 -10.99 14.27
C PHE A 566 -18.32 -11.09 13.13
N THR A 567 -19.22 -12.07 13.17
CA THR A 567 -20.18 -12.33 12.08
C THR A 567 -21.60 -12.24 12.60
N THR A 568 -22.29 -13.36 12.78
CA THR A 568 -23.73 -13.42 13.09
C THR A 568 -24.09 -12.67 14.38
N ASP A 569 -23.19 -12.67 15.37
CA ASP A 569 -23.39 -12.03 16.67
C ASP A 569 -22.67 -10.67 16.79
N TYR A 570 -22.07 -10.14 15.72
CA TYR A 570 -21.51 -8.79 15.69
C TYR A 570 -22.64 -7.73 15.57
N THR A 571 -23.42 -7.61 16.62
CA THR A 571 -24.64 -6.79 16.67
C THR A 571 -24.74 -6.00 17.97
N PRO A 572 -25.51 -4.90 18.02
CA PRO A 572 -25.78 -4.17 19.26
C PRO A 572 -26.45 -5.02 20.35
N ALA A 573 -27.17 -6.10 20.01
CA ALA A 573 -27.75 -6.98 21.02
C ALA A 573 -26.66 -7.73 21.82
N THR A 574 -25.57 -8.13 21.14
CA THR A 574 -24.45 -8.85 21.76
C THR A 574 -23.43 -7.87 22.36
N TYR A 575 -23.11 -6.78 21.65
CA TYR A 575 -22.04 -5.84 22.00
C TYR A 575 -22.50 -4.59 22.75
N THR A 576 -23.81 -4.33 22.84
CA THR A 576 -24.43 -3.03 23.16
C THR A 576 -24.21 -1.96 22.08
N GLU A 577 -25.08 -0.94 22.04
CA GLU A 577 -24.90 0.21 21.13
C GLU A 577 -23.62 1.00 21.46
N ALA A 578 -23.34 1.22 22.75
CA ALA A 578 -22.13 1.90 23.20
C ALA A 578 -20.87 1.09 22.83
N GLY A 579 -20.90 -0.23 22.98
CA GLY A 579 -19.79 -1.10 22.60
C GLY A 579 -19.53 -1.13 21.09
N MET A 580 -20.57 -1.21 20.27
CA MET A 580 -20.44 -1.11 18.80
C MET A 580 -19.89 0.26 18.39
N ALA A 581 -20.35 1.34 19.04
CA ALA A 581 -19.80 2.67 18.83
C ALA A 581 -18.32 2.73 19.21
N TRP A 582 -17.93 2.14 20.35
CA TRP A 582 -16.55 2.07 20.81
C TRP A 582 -15.64 1.43 19.78
N VAL A 583 -15.99 0.24 19.27
CA VAL A 583 -15.20 -0.45 18.23
C VAL A 583 -15.12 0.42 16.97
N ARG A 584 -16.20 1.09 16.57
CA ARG A 584 -16.23 1.92 15.36
C ARG A 584 -15.34 3.16 15.45
N THR A 585 -15.36 3.88 16.58
CA THR A 585 -14.70 5.19 16.70
C THR A 585 -13.24 5.12 17.13
N ASN A 586 -12.79 4.01 17.71
CA ASN A 586 -11.44 3.88 18.24
C ASN A 586 -10.45 3.23 17.26
N SER A 587 -9.19 3.61 17.37
CA SER A 587 -7.99 3.13 16.68
C SER A 587 -6.83 2.99 17.67
N LEU A 588 -5.67 2.46 17.24
CA LEU A 588 -4.50 2.41 18.12
C LEU A 588 -4.08 3.82 18.58
N ARG A 589 -4.16 4.80 17.68
CA ARG A 589 -3.85 6.21 18.01
C ARG A 589 -4.74 6.72 19.14
N THR A 590 -6.05 6.48 19.06
CA THR A 590 -6.99 7.01 20.06
C THR A 590 -6.78 6.38 21.43
N ILE A 591 -6.45 5.08 21.49
CA ILE A 591 -6.21 4.42 22.78
C ILE A 591 -4.85 4.82 23.37
N LEU A 592 -3.80 4.97 22.54
CA LEU A 592 -2.51 5.49 22.99
C LEU A 592 -2.67 6.88 23.62
N VAL A 593 -3.31 7.82 22.90
CA VAL A 593 -3.51 9.19 23.39
C VAL A 593 -4.42 9.24 24.63
N ARG A 594 -5.40 8.34 24.74
CA ARG A 594 -6.28 8.27 25.91
C ARG A 594 -5.52 7.92 27.18
N HIS A 595 -4.63 6.94 27.11
CA HIS A 595 -3.91 6.41 28.28
C HIS A 595 -2.56 7.10 28.51
N PHE A 596 -1.97 7.66 27.45
CA PHE A 596 -0.64 8.26 27.39
C PHE A 596 -0.72 9.60 26.62
N PRO A 597 -1.42 10.62 27.18
CA PRO A 597 -1.73 11.86 26.47
C PRO A 597 -0.50 12.70 26.11
N ALA A 598 0.65 12.46 26.75
CA ALA A 598 1.89 13.13 26.40
C ALA A 598 2.35 12.78 24.97
N LEU A 599 1.89 11.65 24.40
CA LEU A 599 2.19 11.23 23.03
C LEU A 599 1.45 12.03 21.95
N GLU A 600 0.37 12.76 22.29
CA GLU A 600 -0.48 13.46 21.31
C GLU A 600 0.28 14.40 20.35
N PRO A 601 1.25 15.22 20.79
CA PRO A 601 2.01 16.08 19.88
C PRO A 601 2.74 15.30 18.79
N THR A 602 3.36 14.17 19.15
CA THR A 602 4.10 13.30 18.23
C THR A 602 3.15 12.53 17.31
N LEU A 603 2.05 12.02 17.86
CA LEU A 603 1.07 11.22 17.12
C LEU A 603 0.11 12.04 16.23
N ARG A 604 0.14 13.38 16.29
CA ARG A 604 -0.77 14.23 15.51
C ARG A 604 -0.55 14.11 14.00
N SER A 605 0.69 13.96 13.57
CA SER A 605 1.06 13.83 12.14
C SER A 605 1.26 12.38 11.69
N VAL A 606 0.98 11.42 12.56
CA VAL A 606 1.15 9.98 12.28
C VAL A 606 -0.19 9.39 11.88
N ASP A 607 -0.34 9.06 10.60
CA ASP A 607 -1.58 8.47 10.06
C ASP A 607 -1.80 7.02 10.56
N ASN A 608 -0.73 6.24 10.62
CA ASN A 608 -0.72 4.86 11.10
C ASN A 608 0.27 4.72 12.25
N PRO A 609 -0.15 4.41 13.49
CA PRO A 609 0.73 4.34 14.65
C PRO A 609 1.82 3.25 14.58
N PHE A 610 1.77 2.34 13.62
CA PHE A 610 2.84 1.36 13.35
C PHE A 610 3.89 1.84 12.34
N ALA A 611 3.67 2.97 11.69
CA ALA A 611 4.69 3.65 10.89
C ALA A 611 5.67 4.41 11.80
N PRO A 612 6.90 4.70 11.34
CA PRO A 612 7.88 5.47 12.11
C PRO A 612 7.34 6.83 12.56
N TRP A 613 7.51 7.14 13.85
CA TRP A 613 7.11 8.42 14.44
C TRP A 613 8.18 9.49 14.20
N PRO A 614 7.80 10.76 14.03
CA PRO A 614 8.76 11.86 13.91
C PRO A 614 9.49 12.09 15.25
N THR A 615 10.77 12.47 15.19
CA THR A 615 11.54 12.80 16.40
C THR A 615 11.22 14.20 16.92
N THR A 616 11.17 14.36 18.24
CA THR A 616 10.88 15.63 18.90
C THR A 616 12.13 16.51 18.99
N GLN A 617 12.54 17.18 17.89
CA GLN A 617 13.66 18.14 17.97
C GLN A 617 13.37 19.30 18.95
N ALA A 618 14.34 19.56 19.84
CA ALA A 618 14.34 20.64 20.82
C ALA A 618 13.94 22.00 20.22
N ARG A 619 12.91 22.62 20.81
CA ARG A 619 12.51 24.00 20.50
C ARG A 619 13.65 24.99 20.82
N PRO A 620 14.06 25.88 19.90
CA PRO A 620 14.67 27.15 20.26
C PRO A 620 13.63 27.99 21.01
N SER A 621 14.05 28.67 22.08
CA SER A 621 13.18 29.40 23.01
C SER A 621 12.21 30.39 22.33
N THR A 622 10.94 30.25 22.73
CA THR A 622 9.82 31.22 22.73
C THR A 622 10.08 32.67 22.29
N ARG A 623 9.27 33.11 21.31
CA ARG A 623 8.60 34.43 21.40
C ARG A 623 7.12 34.28 21.08
N ILE A 624 6.30 34.70 22.04
CA ILE A 624 4.84 34.73 22.01
C ILE A 624 4.39 35.99 21.29
N SER A 625 3.32 35.93 20.49
CA SER A 625 2.43 37.06 20.18
C SER A 625 1.01 36.59 19.82
N PRO A 626 -0.01 37.46 20.00
CA PRO A 626 -1.36 37.14 20.50
C PRO A 626 -2.40 36.82 19.39
N PRO A 627 -3.68 36.49 19.72
CA PRO A 627 -4.62 35.85 18.79
C PRO A 627 -5.49 36.89 18.03
N PRO A 628 -6.40 36.47 17.14
CA PRO A 628 -6.37 36.72 15.71
C PRO A 628 -7.23 37.92 15.27
N THR A 629 -6.89 38.55 14.14
CA THR A 629 -7.87 39.36 13.39
C THR A 629 -7.91 38.99 11.91
N THR A 630 -9.15 39.00 11.45
CA THR A 630 -9.72 38.62 10.16
C THR A 630 -9.11 39.32 8.95
N GLY A 631 -8.85 38.57 7.87
CA GLY A 631 -8.89 39.10 6.49
C GLY A 631 -7.73 38.71 5.56
N ARG A 632 -8.07 37.91 4.54
CA ARG A 632 -7.32 37.61 3.29
C ARG A 632 -6.00 36.81 3.42
N ARG A 633 -5.94 35.72 2.64
CA ARG A 633 -4.86 34.73 2.59
C ARG A 633 -3.63 35.24 1.80
N TYR A 634 -2.47 35.15 2.48
CA TYR A 634 -1.04 35.09 2.06
C TYR A 634 -0.35 36.32 1.42
N PRO A 635 0.98 36.54 1.65
CA PRO A 635 2.05 35.58 1.99
C PRO A 635 2.66 35.71 3.41
N PRO A 636 3.47 34.73 3.87
CA PRO A 636 4.10 34.77 5.19
C PRO A 636 5.21 35.84 5.28
N PRO A 637 5.51 36.41 6.48
CA PRO A 637 6.61 37.35 6.66
C PRO A 637 7.98 36.65 6.81
N PRO A 638 9.09 37.38 6.62
CA PRO A 638 10.39 36.86 6.20
C PRO A 638 11.21 36.28 7.37
N GLY A 639 11.79 35.09 7.16
CA GLY A 639 12.58 34.41 8.18
C GLY A 639 13.39 33.22 7.67
N ALA A 640 13.99 33.38 6.49
CA ALA A 640 14.98 32.56 5.77
C ALA A 640 14.51 32.57 4.30
N GLN A 641 15.23 33.27 3.43
CA GLN A 641 14.98 33.11 2.00
C GLN A 641 15.20 31.62 1.67
N PRO A 642 14.28 30.97 0.94
CA PRO A 642 14.52 29.60 0.50
C PRO A 642 15.81 29.57 -0.31
N THR A 643 16.77 28.74 0.09
CA THR A 643 17.98 28.52 -0.71
C THR A 643 17.58 27.75 -1.95
N TYR A 644 17.55 28.43 -3.10
CA TYR A 644 17.27 27.77 -4.38
C TYR A 644 18.46 26.93 -4.84
N VAL A 645 18.16 25.80 -5.48
CA VAL A 645 19.18 24.90 -6.03
C VAL A 645 19.91 25.62 -7.17
N PRO A 646 21.23 25.83 -7.06
CA PRO A 646 22.00 26.40 -8.14
C PRO A 646 22.11 25.39 -9.28
N TYR A 647 21.93 25.84 -10.51
CA TYR A 647 22.10 25.00 -11.67
C TYR A 647 23.56 24.59 -11.89
N SER A 648 23.77 23.33 -12.24
CA SER A 648 25.01 22.84 -12.84
C SER A 648 24.70 21.65 -13.75
N ASP A 649 25.54 21.39 -14.75
CA ASP A 649 25.36 20.23 -15.65
C ASP A 649 25.36 18.89 -14.88
N ALA A 650 25.99 18.82 -13.70
CA ALA A 650 26.04 17.63 -12.84
C ALA A 650 24.68 17.27 -12.21
N LEU A 651 23.67 18.14 -12.32
CA LEU A 651 22.32 17.85 -11.83
C LEU A 651 21.55 16.87 -12.71
N GLU A 652 21.86 16.82 -14.02
CA GLU A 652 21.26 15.83 -14.91
C GLU A 652 21.99 14.49 -14.78
N ARG A 653 21.22 13.41 -14.72
CA ARG A 653 21.74 12.04 -14.57
C ARG A 653 21.10 11.11 -15.61
N PRO A 654 21.51 11.21 -16.89
CA PRO A 654 20.96 10.36 -17.95
C PRO A 654 21.15 8.87 -17.64
N GLY A 655 20.13 8.07 -17.94
CA GLY A 655 20.20 6.62 -17.77
C GLY A 655 21.18 5.96 -18.75
N ALA A 656 21.83 4.88 -18.33
CA ALA A 656 22.85 4.18 -19.15
C ALA A 656 22.34 3.68 -20.52
N GLU A 657 21.05 3.34 -20.62
CA GLU A 657 20.39 2.88 -21.85
C GLU A 657 19.43 3.93 -22.43
N GLU A 658 19.37 5.13 -21.86
CA GLU A 658 18.35 6.14 -22.16
C GLU A 658 18.32 6.51 -23.64
N ASP A 659 19.49 6.72 -24.27
CA ASP A 659 19.58 7.03 -25.69
C ASP A 659 18.97 5.96 -26.59
N ARG A 660 19.25 4.67 -26.29
CA ARG A 660 18.68 3.55 -27.04
C ARG A 660 17.17 3.45 -26.85
N GLU A 661 16.69 3.75 -25.65
CA GLU A 661 15.26 3.78 -25.34
C GLU A 661 14.56 4.93 -26.06
N ILE A 662 15.15 6.13 -26.11
CA ILE A 662 14.66 7.27 -26.89
C ILE A 662 14.59 6.89 -28.38
N ASP A 663 15.65 6.30 -28.93
CA ASP A 663 15.69 5.92 -30.34
C ASP A 663 14.61 4.87 -30.68
N ALA A 664 14.33 3.94 -29.75
CA ALA A 664 13.24 2.98 -29.90
C ALA A 664 11.85 3.65 -29.90
N ILE A 665 11.65 4.68 -29.06
CA ILE A 665 10.41 5.48 -29.05
C ILE A 665 10.26 6.25 -30.36
N VAL A 666 11.31 6.95 -30.82
CA VAL A 666 11.32 7.70 -32.08
C VAL A 666 10.95 6.79 -33.25
N LYS A 667 11.56 5.60 -33.33
CA LYS A 667 11.24 4.60 -34.36
C LYS A 667 9.77 4.16 -34.33
N SER A 668 9.21 3.96 -33.14
CA SER A 668 7.82 3.55 -32.96
C SER A 668 6.84 4.67 -33.36
N LEU A 669 7.12 5.91 -32.96
CA LEU A 669 6.34 7.09 -33.35
C LEU A 669 6.41 7.36 -34.86
N HIS A 670 7.57 7.16 -35.49
CA HIS A 670 7.71 7.21 -36.93
C HIS A 670 6.77 6.21 -37.63
N GLY A 671 6.68 4.97 -37.13
CA GLY A 671 5.72 3.99 -37.64
C GLY A 671 4.25 4.43 -37.51
N ASN A 672 3.90 5.17 -36.46
CA ASN A 672 2.57 5.77 -36.32
C ASN A 672 2.33 6.90 -37.33
N ASN A 673 3.34 7.75 -37.58
CA ASN A 673 3.29 8.80 -38.59
C ASN A 673 3.09 8.23 -40.01
N GLU A 674 3.79 7.15 -40.36
CA GLU A 674 3.58 6.46 -41.64
C GLU A 674 2.16 5.89 -41.78
N TRP A 675 1.63 5.30 -40.70
CA TRP A 675 0.27 4.79 -40.69
C TRP A 675 -0.77 5.91 -40.84
N ALA A 676 -0.58 7.01 -40.10
CA ALA A 676 -1.45 8.19 -40.18
C ALA A 676 -1.41 8.80 -41.59
N TYR A 677 -0.22 8.93 -42.18
CA TYR A 677 -0.06 9.40 -43.56
C TYR A 677 -0.79 8.51 -44.58
N LYS A 678 -0.71 7.18 -44.42
CA LYS A 678 -1.48 6.24 -45.28
C LYS A 678 -2.99 6.43 -45.16
N LYS A 679 -3.48 6.88 -44.00
CA LYS A 679 -4.91 7.06 -43.73
C LYS A 679 -5.42 8.44 -44.15
N PHE A 680 -4.67 9.49 -43.86
CA PHE A 680 -5.10 10.89 -44.04
C PHE A 680 -4.49 11.56 -45.28
N HIS A 681 -3.51 10.92 -45.93
CA HIS A 681 -2.74 11.48 -47.06
C HIS A 681 -2.13 12.85 -46.76
N HIS A 682 -1.79 13.06 -45.49
CA HIS A 682 -1.24 14.30 -44.98
C HIS A 682 -0.32 13.97 -43.78
N GLY A 683 0.86 14.55 -43.76
CA GLY A 683 1.84 14.40 -42.69
C GLY A 683 1.32 15.06 -41.42
N LEU A 684 1.01 14.24 -40.42
CA LEU A 684 0.57 14.72 -39.10
C LEU A 684 1.75 14.74 -38.12
N ARG A 685 1.58 15.48 -37.04
CA ARG A 685 2.46 15.38 -35.87
C ARG A 685 2.14 14.11 -35.09
N ASP A 686 3.17 13.43 -34.63
CA ASP A 686 3.09 12.21 -33.80
C ASP A 686 2.40 12.41 -32.44
N ALA A 687 2.43 13.63 -31.92
CA ALA A 687 1.64 14.14 -30.83
C ALA A 687 1.15 15.55 -31.19
N HIS A 688 0.10 16.03 -30.54
CA HIS A 688 -0.46 17.35 -30.81
C HIS A 688 -0.99 17.52 -32.25
N ALA A 689 -1.58 16.48 -32.85
CA ALA A 689 -1.93 16.45 -34.27
C ALA A 689 -3.01 17.47 -34.66
N LYS A 690 -4.04 17.66 -33.83
CA LYS A 690 -5.14 18.59 -34.11
C LYS A 690 -4.85 19.99 -33.54
N THR A 691 -4.79 20.99 -34.41
CA THR A 691 -4.74 22.41 -34.02
C THR A 691 -6.12 22.91 -33.63
N LEU A 692 -6.21 23.61 -32.50
CA LEU A 692 -7.42 24.25 -32.00
C LEU A 692 -7.45 25.75 -32.29
N ALA A 693 -6.28 26.40 -32.25
CA ALA A 693 -6.11 27.81 -32.60
C ALA A 693 -4.64 28.15 -32.83
N VAL A 694 -4.39 29.15 -33.66
CA VAL A 694 -3.10 29.83 -33.79
C VAL A 694 -3.29 31.31 -33.48
N LEU A 695 -2.65 31.78 -32.41
CA LEU A 695 -2.82 33.11 -31.85
C LEU A 695 -1.56 33.95 -32.05
N ARG A 696 -1.77 35.20 -32.41
CA ARG A 696 -0.78 36.27 -32.33
C ARG A 696 -0.95 36.98 -30.99
N GLY A 697 0.14 37.19 -30.26
CA GLY A 697 0.08 37.91 -28.99
C GLY A 697 1.39 38.62 -28.65
N GLU A 698 1.47 39.05 -27.40
CA GLU A 698 2.65 39.65 -26.80
C GLU A 698 2.91 39.05 -25.41
N LEU A 699 4.17 38.73 -25.11
CA LEU A 699 4.67 38.39 -23.78
C LEU A 699 5.35 39.62 -23.17
N THR A 700 4.82 40.14 -22.08
CA THR A 700 5.37 41.28 -21.32
C THR A 700 5.99 40.79 -20.03
N VAL A 701 7.31 40.90 -19.89
CA VAL A 701 8.02 40.58 -18.64
C VAL A 701 7.72 41.64 -17.59
N TYR A 702 7.41 41.24 -16.35
CA TYR A 702 7.10 42.17 -15.28
C TYR A 702 8.33 42.97 -14.83
N PRO A 703 8.16 44.23 -14.39
CA PRO A 703 9.23 44.98 -13.74
C PRO A 703 9.57 44.42 -12.36
N ASP A 704 10.77 44.73 -11.87
CA ASP A 704 11.20 44.51 -10.48
C ASP A 704 11.10 43.06 -9.98
N LEU A 705 11.36 42.08 -10.86
CA LEU A 705 11.44 40.67 -10.48
C LEU A 705 12.61 40.41 -9.52
N PRO A 706 12.45 39.50 -8.53
CA PRO A 706 13.57 39.02 -7.72
C PRO A 706 14.72 38.53 -8.62
N PRO A 707 16.01 38.73 -8.23
CA PRO A 707 17.15 38.35 -9.06
C PRO A 707 17.13 36.87 -9.51
N GLU A 708 16.60 35.99 -8.68
CA GLU A 708 16.50 34.55 -8.94
C GLU A 708 15.46 34.22 -10.01
N LEU A 709 14.46 35.10 -10.22
CA LEU A 709 13.44 35.00 -11.25
C LEU A 709 13.76 35.85 -12.49
N ALA A 710 14.51 36.93 -12.32
CA ALA A 710 14.99 37.84 -13.36
C ALA A 710 16.16 37.20 -14.15
N GLN A 711 15.89 36.12 -14.87
CA GLN A 711 16.89 35.28 -15.52
C GLN A 711 16.56 35.03 -17.00
N GLY A 712 17.60 34.97 -17.85
CA GLY A 712 17.44 34.70 -19.28
C GLY A 712 16.46 35.65 -19.97
N LEU A 713 15.44 35.10 -20.65
CA LEU A 713 14.36 35.88 -21.29
C LEU A 713 13.67 36.88 -20.34
N PHE A 714 13.65 36.60 -19.04
CA PHE A 714 12.96 37.38 -18.01
C PHE A 714 13.91 38.32 -17.25
N ALA A 715 15.17 38.45 -17.68
CA ALA A 715 16.17 39.28 -17.00
C ALA A 715 15.83 40.77 -17.02
N GLU A 716 15.21 41.25 -18.09
CA GLU A 716 14.84 42.66 -18.25
C GLU A 716 13.33 42.82 -18.54
N PRO A 717 12.69 43.85 -17.98
CA PRO A 717 11.29 44.16 -18.28
C PRO A 717 11.16 44.59 -19.76
N ARG A 718 10.61 43.70 -20.58
CA ARG A 718 10.46 43.89 -22.03
C ARG A 718 9.22 43.17 -22.56
N SER A 719 8.65 43.69 -23.64
CA SER A 719 7.62 43.03 -24.43
C SER A 719 8.20 42.33 -25.65
N TYR A 720 7.73 41.11 -25.90
CA TYR A 720 8.13 40.28 -27.04
C TYR A 720 6.88 39.81 -27.81
N PRO A 721 6.87 39.89 -29.14
CA PRO A 721 5.83 39.25 -29.93
C PRO A 721 5.83 37.73 -29.74
N VAL A 722 4.65 37.11 -29.72
CA VAL A 722 4.52 35.66 -29.62
C VAL A 722 3.59 35.06 -30.67
N ILE A 723 3.88 33.82 -31.07
CA ILE A 723 3.00 32.94 -31.84
C ILE A 723 2.64 31.74 -30.98
N THR A 724 1.36 31.61 -30.65
CA THR A 724 0.86 30.58 -29.74
C THR A 724 -0.02 29.58 -30.48
N ARG A 725 0.19 28.29 -30.23
CA ARG A 725 -0.64 27.21 -30.77
C ARG A 725 -1.32 26.43 -29.65
N LEU A 726 -2.65 26.34 -29.73
CA LEU A 726 -3.46 25.42 -28.92
C LEU A 726 -3.71 24.13 -29.69
N SER A 727 -3.65 22.98 -29.04
CA SER A 727 -3.75 21.66 -29.68
C SER A 727 -4.26 20.56 -28.75
N THR A 728 -4.72 19.43 -29.31
CA THR A 728 -5.00 18.20 -28.54
C THR A 728 -3.80 17.25 -28.63
N THR A 729 -3.31 16.68 -27.52
CA THR A 729 -2.06 15.89 -27.47
C THR A 729 -2.04 14.62 -28.34
N SER A 730 -3.20 14.10 -28.79
CA SER A 730 -3.27 12.89 -29.61
C SER A 730 -2.49 13.03 -30.93
N GLY A 731 -1.80 11.95 -31.36
CA GLY A 731 -1.14 11.84 -32.66
C GLY A 731 -2.07 11.58 -33.84
N VAL A 732 -3.38 11.56 -33.61
CA VAL A 732 -4.41 11.42 -34.65
C VAL A 732 -5.50 12.46 -34.42
N ILE A 733 -6.13 12.92 -35.51
CA ILE A 733 -7.24 13.87 -35.42
C ILE A 733 -8.48 13.15 -34.89
N ARG A 734 -9.05 13.66 -33.80
CA ARG A 734 -10.24 13.12 -33.12
C ARG A 734 -11.30 14.18 -32.90
N SER A 735 -12.51 13.70 -32.58
CA SER A 735 -13.57 14.56 -32.08
C SER A 735 -13.16 15.19 -30.75
N ASP A 736 -13.45 16.48 -30.57
CA ASP A 736 -13.24 17.23 -29.32
C ASP A 736 -14.12 16.72 -28.16
N GLN A 737 -15.10 15.85 -28.47
CA GLN A 737 -15.89 15.12 -27.49
C GLN A 737 -15.10 14.00 -26.81
N ILE A 738 -14.00 13.54 -27.41
CA ILE A 738 -13.12 12.54 -26.79
C ILE A 738 -12.20 13.25 -25.82
N ARG A 739 -12.20 12.79 -24.57
CA ARG A 739 -11.34 13.36 -23.54
C ARG A 739 -9.85 13.15 -23.88
N GLY A 740 -9.07 14.20 -23.70
CA GLY A 740 -7.62 14.16 -23.80
C GLY A 740 -6.96 15.37 -23.13
N VAL A 741 -5.63 15.35 -23.10
CA VAL A 741 -4.80 16.46 -22.63
C VAL A 741 -4.66 17.49 -23.76
N HIS A 742 -4.65 18.77 -23.44
CA HIS A 742 -4.42 19.84 -24.41
C HIS A 742 -3.01 20.41 -24.26
N GLY A 743 -2.42 20.83 -25.38
CA GLY A 743 -1.12 21.48 -25.42
C GLY A 743 -1.25 22.97 -25.74
N LEU A 744 -0.38 23.76 -25.10
CA LEU A 744 -0.12 25.16 -25.38
C LEU A 744 1.35 25.30 -25.74
N ALA A 745 1.63 25.69 -26.97
CA ALA A 745 2.98 25.99 -27.42
C ALA A 745 3.10 27.50 -27.66
N VAL A 746 4.03 28.17 -26.98
CA VAL A 746 4.28 29.61 -27.12
C VAL A 746 5.67 29.79 -27.72
N LYS A 747 5.74 30.39 -28.90
CA LYS A 747 7.02 30.78 -29.53
C LYS A 747 7.19 32.29 -29.33
N VAL A 748 8.19 32.68 -28.56
CA VAL A 748 8.58 34.06 -28.30
C VAL A 748 9.60 34.48 -29.35
N LEU A 749 9.41 35.65 -29.96
CA LEU A 749 10.24 36.18 -31.03
C LEU A 749 11.02 37.40 -30.52
N PHE A 750 12.31 37.45 -30.80
CA PHE A 750 13.19 38.56 -30.44
C PHE A 750 14.12 38.93 -31.60
N ASP A 751 14.82 40.06 -31.48
CA ASP A 751 15.57 40.66 -32.60
C ASP A 751 16.93 39.98 -32.85
N GLU A 752 17.60 39.48 -31.80
CA GLU A 752 18.93 38.88 -31.88
C GLU A 752 19.01 37.54 -31.12
N PRO A 753 19.61 36.50 -31.71
CA PRO A 753 19.82 35.22 -31.04
C PRO A 753 20.87 35.38 -29.94
N GLY A 754 20.44 35.48 -28.68
CA GLY A 754 21.33 35.38 -27.50
C GLY A 754 22.01 34.00 -27.40
N GLU A 755 22.66 33.68 -26.27
CA GLU A 755 23.28 32.35 -26.08
C GLU A 755 22.23 31.23 -26.21
N ARG A 756 22.46 30.26 -27.11
CA ARG A 756 21.49 29.24 -27.53
C ARG A 756 21.74 27.90 -26.84
N ILE A 757 20.67 27.12 -26.66
CA ILE A 757 20.76 25.75 -26.10
C ILE A 757 21.52 24.83 -27.07
N LEU A 758 21.18 24.90 -28.36
CA LEU A 758 21.78 24.11 -29.43
C LEU A 758 22.75 25.00 -30.21
N ALA A 759 23.97 24.49 -30.46
CA ALA A 759 25.04 25.28 -31.05
C ALA A 759 24.80 25.65 -32.53
N ASP A 760 23.92 24.92 -33.21
CA ASP A 760 23.55 25.06 -34.61
C ASP A 760 22.21 25.80 -34.82
N ASP A 761 21.56 26.26 -33.76
CA ASP A 761 20.31 27.02 -33.82
C ASP A 761 20.59 28.53 -33.88
N ASP A 762 20.46 29.15 -35.06
CA ASP A 762 20.61 30.59 -35.25
C ASP A 762 19.29 31.37 -35.10
N ALA A 763 18.20 30.71 -34.71
CA ALA A 763 16.90 31.32 -34.59
C ALA A 763 16.79 32.26 -33.38
N ALA A 764 16.28 33.47 -33.61
CA ALA A 764 15.98 34.43 -32.55
C ALA A 764 14.62 34.14 -31.87
N THR A 765 14.43 32.89 -31.41
CA THR A 765 13.17 32.43 -30.81
C THR A 765 13.36 31.67 -29.49
N GLN A 766 12.33 31.66 -28.64
CA GLN A 766 12.22 30.79 -27.45
C GLN A 766 10.88 30.06 -27.46
N ASP A 767 10.92 28.74 -27.47
CA ASP A 767 9.74 27.90 -27.42
C ASP A 767 9.46 27.45 -25.97
N PHE A 768 8.23 27.68 -25.51
CA PHE A 768 7.69 27.13 -24.27
C PHE A 768 6.55 26.17 -24.60
N LEU A 769 6.68 24.90 -24.20
CA LEU A 769 5.69 23.86 -24.46
C LEU A 769 5.08 23.39 -23.16
N LEU A 770 3.76 23.54 -23.05
CA LEU A 770 3.00 23.25 -21.86
C LEU A 770 1.80 22.35 -22.19
N VAL A 771 1.29 21.66 -21.18
CA VAL A 771 0.09 20.82 -21.28
C VAL A 771 -0.84 21.06 -20.10
N THR A 772 -2.11 20.69 -20.25
CA THR A 772 -3.12 20.92 -19.21
C THR A 772 -3.00 19.97 -18.01
N HIS A 773 -2.12 18.98 -18.08
CA HIS A 773 -1.86 18.05 -16.99
C HIS A 773 -0.61 18.48 -16.22
N ARG A 774 -0.73 18.60 -14.88
CA ARG A 774 0.32 19.21 -14.05
C ARG A 774 1.60 18.39 -14.02
N GLU A 775 1.53 17.09 -13.74
CA GLU A 775 2.68 16.17 -13.73
C GLU A 775 2.79 15.37 -15.04
N PHE A 776 3.96 14.87 -15.40
CA PHE A 776 4.01 13.92 -16.51
C PHE A 776 3.54 12.53 -16.03
N PRO A 777 2.74 11.76 -16.80
CA PRO A 777 2.22 10.47 -16.32
C PRO A 777 3.26 9.35 -16.15
N PHE A 778 4.52 9.60 -16.52
CA PHE A 778 5.61 8.62 -16.52
C PHE A 778 6.86 9.24 -15.90
N ALA A 779 7.58 8.48 -15.07
CA ALA A 779 8.73 8.99 -14.33
C ALA A 779 9.90 9.33 -15.27
N ASP A 780 10.20 8.41 -16.20
CA ASP A 780 11.35 8.48 -17.11
C ASP A 780 11.04 7.92 -18.53
N VAL A 781 12.06 7.90 -19.40
CA VAL A 781 11.99 7.37 -20.77
C VAL A 781 11.60 5.88 -20.78
N ARG A 782 12.16 5.08 -19.85
CA ARG A 782 11.92 3.65 -19.75
C ARG A 782 10.47 3.32 -19.44
N ALA A 783 9.89 4.00 -18.47
CA ALA A 783 8.49 3.88 -18.08
C ALA A 783 7.58 4.27 -19.25
N TYR A 784 7.92 5.35 -19.97
CA TYR A 784 7.18 5.74 -21.17
C TYR A 784 7.28 4.69 -22.29
N LEU A 785 8.46 4.13 -22.56
CA LEU A 785 8.63 3.09 -23.57
C LEU A 785 7.89 1.79 -23.23
N ARG A 786 7.98 1.31 -21.97
CA ARG A 786 7.41 0.02 -21.56
C ARG A 786 5.91 0.05 -21.32
N VAL A 787 5.40 1.16 -20.79
CA VAL A 787 4.00 1.28 -20.37
C VAL A 787 3.23 2.24 -21.27
N GLY A 788 3.78 3.42 -21.53
CA GLY A 788 3.13 4.47 -22.31
C GLY A 788 2.94 4.11 -23.79
N MET A 789 3.99 3.62 -24.45
CA MET A 789 3.96 3.36 -25.90
C MET A 789 2.99 2.23 -26.31
N PRO A 790 2.92 1.08 -25.62
CA PRO A 790 1.90 0.07 -25.90
C PRO A 790 0.47 0.61 -25.70
N LEU A 791 0.24 1.37 -24.63
CA LEU A 791 -1.07 1.97 -24.34
C LEU A 791 -1.46 2.97 -25.44
N ALA A 792 -0.56 3.89 -25.79
CA ALA A 792 -0.78 4.87 -26.86
C ALA A 792 -1.06 4.18 -28.20
N TRP A 793 -0.33 3.11 -28.52
CA TRP A 793 -0.54 2.32 -29.74
C TRP A 793 -1.93 1.68 -29.81
N VAL A 794 -2.42 1.13 -28.68
CA VAL A 794 -3.77 0.55 -28.57
C VAL A 794 -4.82 1.65 -28.71
N LEU A 795 -4.70 2.72 -27.92
CA LEU A 795 -5.69 3.82 -27.91
C LEU A 795 -5.78 4.52 -29.27
N ALA A 796 -4.66 4.71 -29.99
CA ALA A 796 -4.63 5.30 -31.32
C ALA A 796 -5.47 4.53 -32.36
N ARG A 797 -5.68 3.22 -32.17
CA ARG A 797 -6.42 2.34 -33.09
C ARG A 797 -7.89 2.17 -32.74
N LEU A 798 -8.31 2.62 -31.56
CA LEU A 798 -9.72 2.62 -31.17
C LEU A 798 -10.50 3.73 -31.88
N SER A 799 -11.73 3.41 -32.27
CA SER A 799 -12.69 4.39 -32.78
C SER A 799 -13.18 5.30 -31.65
N ASP A 800 -13.62 6.51 -32.00
CA ASP A 800 -14.13 7.49 -31.04
C ASP A 800 -15.28 6.92 -30.16
N PRO A 801 -16.28 6.18 -30.69
CA PRO A 801 -17.30 5.54 -29.86
C PRO A 801 -16.76 4.50 -28.86
N ALA A 802 -15.73 3.74 -29.24
CA ALA A 802 -15.12 2.76 -28.35
C ALA A 802 -14.38 3.44 -27.20
N LEU A 803 -13.69 4.56 -27.48
CA LEU A 803 -13.05 5.37 -26.45
C LEU A 803 -14.07 6.04 -25.53
N SER A 804 -15.19 6.57 -26.06
CA SER A 804 -16.28 7.10 -25.23
C SER A 804 -16.87 6.04 -24.30
N ALA A 805 -17.04 4.80 -24.76
CA ALA A 805 -17.54 3.71 -23.93
C ALA A 805 -16.55 3.33 -22.80
N VAL A 806 -15.25 3.26 -23.10
CA VAL A 806 -14.19 3.04 -22.10
C VAL A 806 -14.17 4.19 -21.09
N GLY A 807 -14.24 5.44 -21.56
CA GLY A 807 -14.28 6.63 -20.71
C GLY A 807 -15.51 6.66 -19.80
N ALA A 808 -16.70 6.30 -20.31
CA ALA A 808 -17.92 6.21 -19.50
C ALA A 808 -17.82 5.13 -18.41
N LEU A 809 -17.26 3.96 -18.76
CA LEU A 809 -17.04 2.88 -17.80
C LEU A 809 -16.02 3.28 -16.72
N LEU A 810 -14.93 3.93 -17.11
CA LEU A 810 -13.92 4.45 -16.19
C LEU A 810 -14.42 5.64 -15.36
N THR A 811 -15.32 6.48 -15.89
CA THR A 811 -15.97 7.56 -15.13
C THR A 811 -16.91 7.01 -14.08
N GLY A 812 -17.72 6.01 -14.44
CA GLY A 812 -18.54 5.25 -13.48
C GLY A 812 -17.66 4.62 -12.40
N ALA A 813 -16.54 4.01 -12.81
CA ALA A 813 -15.54 3.49 -11.88
C ALA A 813 -14.92 4.60 -11.01
N ARG A 814 -14.62 5.81 -11.53
CA ARG A 814 -14.08 6.94 -10.76
C ARG A 814 -15.02 7.38 -9.65
N SER A 815 -16.32 7.51 -9.92
CA SER A 815 -17.29 7.85 -8.87
C SER A 815 -17.33 6.80 -7.75
N VAL A 816 -17.14 5.52 -8.09
CA VAL A 816 -17.08 4.41 -7.13
C VAL A 816 -15.73 4.39 -6.40
N LEU A 817 -14.62 4.58 -7.12
CA LEU A 817 -13.24 4.59 -6.61
C LEU A 817 -12.97 5.81 -5.71
N ALA A 818 -13.46 7.00 -6.09
CA ALA A 818 -13.35 8.22 -5.28
C ALA A 818 -14.13 8.13 -3.96
N GLN A 819 -15.28 7.44 -3.95
CA GLN A 819 -16.04 7.18 -2.72
C GLN A 819 -15.32 6.24 -1.74
N VAL A 820 -14.35 5.46 -2.22
CA VAL A 820 -13.48 4.57 -1.41
C VAL A 820 -12.05 5.09 -1.25
N GLY A 821 -11.80 6.37 -1.57
CA GLY A 821 -10.51 7.03 -1.37
C GLY A 821 -9.41 6.58 -2.34
N VAL A 822 -9.78 5.98 -3.47
CA VAL A 822 -8.87 5.50 -4.51
C VAL A 822 -8.93 6.43 -5.72
N SER A 823 -7.81 7.08 -6.05
CA SER A 823 -7.66 7.74 -7.35
C SER A 823 -7.30 6.71 -8.43
N LEU A 824 -7.70 7.01 -9.67
CA LEU A 824 -7.21 6.26 -10.81
C LEU A 824 -5.74 6.64 -11.06
N PRO A 825 -4.92 5.73 -11.63
CA PRO A 825 -3.57 6.12 -12.02
C PRO A 825 -3.60 7.35 -12.93
N ASN A 826 -2.68 8.31 -12.76
CA ASN A 826 -2.66 9.55 -13.54
C ASN A 826 -2.75 9.30 -15.05
N ALA A 827 -2.05 8.27 -15.57
CA ALA A 827 -2.09 7.87 -16.97
C ALA A 827 -3.48 7.44 -17.48
N VAL A 828 -4.43 7.11 -16.60
CA VAL A 828 -5.81 6.72 -16.89
C VAL A 828 -6.78 7.85 -16.55
N GLU A 829 -6.51 8.58 -15.45
CA GLU A 829 -7.35 9.69 -14.98
C GLU A 829 -7.47 10.80 -16.04
N ILE A 830 -6.40 11.08 -16.79
CA ILE A 830 -6.42 12.05 -17.90
C ILE A 830 -7.53 11.81 -18.93
N PHE A 831 -7.97 10.56 -19.10
CA PHE A 831 -8.97 10.15 -20.09
C PHE A 831 -10.42 10.23 -19.58
N ILE A 832 -10.64 10.61 -18.33
CA ILE A 832 -11.98 10.67 -17.72
C ILE A 832 -12.29 11.97 -16.96
N GLU A 833 -11.38 12.92 -16.96
CA GLU A 833 -11.68 14.27 -16.49
C GLU A 833 -12.72 14.94 -17.38
N PRO A 834 -13.56 15.83 -16.83
CA PRO A 834 -14.55 16.54 -17.61
C PRO A 834 -13.89 17.45 -18.66
N ASN A 835 -14.42 17.46 -19.87
CA ASN A 835 -14.07 18.44 -20.90
C ASN A 835 -14.59 19.81 -20.49
N THR A 836 -13.69 20.78 -20.32
CA THR A 836 -14.00 22.16 -19.92
C THR A 836 -13.36 23.16 -20.87
N HIS A 837 -13.88 24.37 -20.94
CA HIS A 837 -13.43 25.41 -21.87
C HIS A 837 -11.91 25.63 -21.82
N ILE A 838 -11.23 25.41 -22.94
CA ILE A 838 -9.75 25.35 -22.99
C ILE A 838 -9.07 26.66 -22.55
N LEU A 839 -9.63 27.82 -22.88
CA LEU A 839 -9.07 29.12 -22.47
C LEU A 839 -9.18 29.39 -20.96
N GLY A 840 -10.00 28.63 -20.23
CA GLY A 840 -10.12 28.72 -18.78
C GLY A 840 -9.24 27.70 -18.03
N GLN A 841 -8.41 26.93 -18.72
CA GLN A 841 -7.53 25.93 -18.12
C GLN A 841 -6.12 26.49 -17.84
N ASN A 842 -5.44 25.90 -16.87
CA ASN A 842 -4.02 26.13 -16.60
C ASN A 842 -3.18 25.21 -17.49
N PHE A 843 -2.01 25.70 -17.91
CA PHE A 843 -1.04 24.93 -18.68
C PHE A 843 0.28 24.85 -17.92
N TYR A 844 0.86 23.66 -17.84
CA TYR A 844 2.03 23.34 -17.03
C TYR A 844 3.18 22.85 -17.91
N SER A 845 4.42 23.18 -17.54
CA SER A 845 5.61 22.62 -18.21
C SER A 845 5.76 21.10 -17.98
N SER A 846 5.17 20.60 -16.89
CA SER A 846 5.21 19.23 -16.34
C SER A 846 6.59 18.68 -15.96
N ALA A 847 7.63 19.03 -16.72
CA ALA A 847 9.03 18.73 -16.46
C ALA A 847 9.82 20.03 -16.18
N PRO A 848 10.93 19.94 -15.42
CA PRO A 848 11.73 21.10 -15.05
C PRO A 848 12.62 21.60 -16.19
N ILE A 849 13.02 22.86 -16.10
CA ILE A 849 13.96 23.54 -16.99
C ILE A 849 15.03 24.26 -16.16
N ARG A 850 16.17 24.56 -16.77
CA ARG A 850 17.11 25.57 -16.27
C ARG A 850 16.39 26.92 -16.26
N TRP A 851 16.69 27.74 -15.27
CA TRP A 851 16.18 29.10 -15.11
C TRP A 851 17.35 30.02 -14.74
N GLY A 852 18.20 30.31 -15.73
CA GLY A 852 19.47 31.00 -15.54
C GLY A 852 20.40 30.23 -14.59
N ASP A 853 20.63 30.79 -13.41
CA ASP A 853 21.46 30.17 -12.36
C ASP A 853 20.70 29.15 -11.50
N HIS A 854 19.42 28.90 -11.77
CA HIS A 854 18.55 28.03 -10.97
C HIS A 854 17.84 26.96 -11.82
N VAL A 855 17.00 26.17 -11.17
CA VAL A 855 16.12 25.17 -11.80
C VAL A 855 14.67 25.52 -11.48
N ALA A 856 13.76 25.42 -12.45
CA ALA A 856 12.36 25.78 -12.28
C ALA A 856 11.39 24.82 -13.00
N LYS A 857 10.16 24.74 -12.48
CA LYS A 857 8.97 24.41 -13.28
C LYS A 857 8.20 25.71 -13.53
N PHE A 858 7.35 25.74 -14.55
CA PHE A 858 6.54 26.92 -14.84
C PHE A 858 5.13 26.56 -15.34
N GLU A 859 4.21 27.50 -15.17
CA GLU A 859 2.82 27.40 -15.60
C GLU A 859 2.35 28.68 -16.30
N ILE A 860 1.29 28.57 -17.09
CA ILE A 860 0.54 29.68 -17.67
C ILE A 860 -0.91 29.56 -17.22
N VAL A 861 -1.41 30.58 -16.53
CA VAL A 861 -2.75 30.58 -15.92
C VAL A 861 -3.63 31.73 -16.42
N PRO A 862 -4.96 31.58 -16.48
CA PRO A 862 -5.87 32.66 -16.89
C PRO A 862 -5.75 33.90 -15.98
N LEU A 863 -5.68 35.11 -16.58
CA LEU A 863 -5.53 36.38 -15.86
C LEU A 863 -6.71 37.34 -16.07
N SER A 864 -7.14 37.60 -17.32
CA SER A 864 -8.25 38.53 -17.59
C SER A 864 -9.61 37.92 -17.23
N GLU A 865 -10.57 38.77 -16.84
CA GLU A 865 -11.95 38.36 -16.52
C GLU A 865 -12.60 37.51 -17.64
N SER A 866 -12.33 37.87 -18.89
CA SER A 866 -12.83 37.17 -20.08
C SER A 866 -12.44 35.69 -20.12
N VAL A 867 -11.27 35.31 -19.61
CA VAL A 867 -10.83 33.90 -19.59
C VAL A 867 -10.97 33.23 -18.22
N THR A 868 -10.88 33.97 -17.12
CA THR A 868 -11.07 33.40 -15.78
C THR A 868 -12.53 32.98 -15.54
N THR A 869 -13.50 33.67 -16.14
CA THR A 869 -14.92 33.27 -16.10
C THR A 869 -15.21 31.96 -16.82
N LEU A 870 -14.34 31.54 -17.75
CA LEU A 870 -14.46 30.29 -18.50
C LEU A 870 -13.94 29.07 -17.71
N ALA A 871 -13.23 29.29 -16.61
CA ALA A 871 -12.66 28.23 -15.79
C ALA A 871 -13.74 27.26 -15.30
N GLY A 872 -13.54 25.96 -15.58
CA GLY A 872 -14.48 24.91 -15.18
C GLY A 872 -15.78 24.82 -15.97
N GLN A 873 -16.03 25.70 -16.95
CA GLN A 873 -17.24 25.62 -17.78
C GLN A 873 -17.19 24.36 -18.66
N PRO A 874 -18.16 23.42 -18.56
CA PRO A 874 -18.11 22.17 -19.31
C PRO A 874 -18.41 22.35 -20.80
N LEU A 875 -17.85 21.50 -21.65
CA LEU A 875 -18.24 21.43 -23.06
C LEU A 875 -19.63 20.78 -23.20
N PRO A 876 -20.52 21.31 -24.06
CA PRO A 876 -21.79 20.65 -24.37
C PRO A 876 -21.55 19.27 -25.01
N ALA A 877 -22.35 18.28 -24.59
CA ALA A 877 -22.23 16.88 -25.02
C ALA A 877 -22.50 16.66 -26.52
N ASP A 878 -23.12 17.63 -27.19
CA ASP A 878 -23.46 17.64 -28.61
C ASP A 878 -22.70 18.72 -29.40
N ALA A 879 -21.65 19.34 -28.83
CA ALA A 879 -20.92 20.44 -29.44
C ALA A 879 -20.15 20.08 -30.73
N GLY A 880 -20.22 18.82 -31.18
CA GLY A 880 -19.68 18.36 -32.44
C GLY A 880 -18.18 18.07 -32.42
N TYR A 881 -17.65 17.76 -33.61
CA TYR A 881 -16.28 17.26 -33.80
C TYR A 881 -15.20 18.31 -33.48
N ASP A 882 -15.46 19.59 -33.71
CA ASP A 882 -14.53 20.72 -33.57
C ASP A 882 -14.95 21.71 -32.47
N ALA A 883 -15.57 21.20 -31.41
CA ALA A 883 -16.13 21.99 -30.31
C ALA A 883 -15.14 22.98 -29.68
N TYR A 884 -13.90 22.56 -29.38
CA TYR A 884 -12.90 23.44 -28.77
C TYR A 884 -12.45 24.53 -29.74
N ARG A 885 -12.24 24.18 -31.00
CA ARG A 885 -11.85 25.12 -32.06
C ARG A 885 -12.93 26.20 -32.24
N ASN A 886 -14.19 25.79 -32.32
CA ASN A 886 -15.31 26.72 -32.46
C ASN A 886 -15.43 27.66 -31.24
N GLN A 887 -15.28 27.13 -30.02
CA GLN A 887 -15.30 27.95 -28.80
C GLN A 887 -14.19 29.01 -28.77
N VAL A 888 -12.96 28.65 -29.15
CA VAL A 888 -11.84 29.60 -29.20
C VAL A 888 -12.07 30.64 -30.30
N PHE A 889 -12.59 30.25 -31.46
CA PHE A 889 -12.97 31.15 -32.54
C PHE A 889 -14.04 32.16 -32.10
N ASP A 890 -15.15 31.66 -31.54
CA ASP A 890 -16.25 32.49 -31.05
C ASP A 890 -15.81 33.43 -29.92
N PHE A 891 -14.93 32.97 -29.03
CA PHE A 891 -14.38 33.79 -27.97
C PHE A 891 -13.58 34.98 -28.52
N PHE A 892 -12.60 34.73 -29.39
CA PHE A 892 -11.72 35.79 -29.92
C PHE A 892 -12.40 36.67 -30.97
N ALA A 893 -13.60 36.31 -31.43
CA ALA A 893 -14.41 37.17 -32.28
C ALA A 893 -14.84 38.46 -31.58
N THR A 894 -14.98 38.47 -30.24
CA THR A 894 -15.42 39.64 -29.48
C THR A 894 -14.58 39.95 -28.23
N ASN A 895 -13.66 39.06 -27.84
CA ASN A 895 -12.89 39.20 -26.60
C ASN A 895 -11.38 39.23 -26.87
N SER A 896 -10.64 39.85 -25.95
CA SER A 896 -9.21 39.63 -25.75
C SER A 896 -8.98 38.69 -24.58
N ALA A 897 -7.80 38.07 -24.51
CA ALA A 897 -7.39 37.21 -23.41
C ALA A 897 -6.04 37.62 -22.85
N GLU A 898 -5.92 37.62 -21.52
CA GLU A 898 -4.64 37.74 -20.83
C GLU A 898 -4.41 36.51 -19.95
N PHE A 899 -3.17 36.03 -19.94
CA PHE A 899 -2.68 34.93 -19.10
C PHE A 899 -1.41 35.36 -18.37
N GLU A 900 -1.10 34.74 -17.24
CA GLU A 900 0.11 34.99 -16.47
C GLU A 900 1.03 33.78 -16.52
N LEU A 901 2.29 33.99 -16.90
CA LEU A 901 3.35 33.01 -16.80
C LEU A 901 3.96 33.09 -15.40
N ARG A 902 3.97 31.97 -14.69
CA ARG A 902 4.52 31.85 -13.34
C ARG A 902 5.62 30.81 -13.28
N ALA A 903 6.66 31.06 -12.50
CA ALA A 903 7.76 30.14 -12.28
C ALA A 903 7.81 29.69 -10.81
N GLN A 904 8.16 28.43 -10.60
CA GLN A 904 8.39 27.79 -9.31
C GLN A 904 9.84 27.29 -9.27
N LEU A 905 10.68 27.93 -8.47
CA LEU A 905 12.11 27.60 -8.37
C LEU A 905 12.33 26.39 -7.46
N CYS A 906 13.29 25.53 -7.81
CA CYS A 906 13.63 24.33 -7.05
C CYS A 906 14.38 24.66 -5.76
N THR A 907 13.98 24.09 -4.63
CA THR A 907 14.63 24.27 -3.33
C THR A 907 15.18 22.97 -2.75
N ASP A 908 14.73 21.81 -3.22
CA ASP A 908 15.10 20.49 -2.69
C ASP A 908 15.00 19.42 -3.78
N LEU A 909 16.13 18.88 -4.24
CA LEU A 909 16.17 17.86 -5.30
C LEU A 909 15.55 16.51 -4.90
N THR A 910 15.33 16.26 -3.61
CA THR A 910 14.68 15.03 -3.12
C THR A 910 13.16 15.12 -3.29
N ARG A 911 12.58 16.26 -2.91
CA ARG A 911 11.13 16.51 -3.01
C ARG A 911 10.71 17.15 -4.34
N MET A 912 11.66 17.74 -5.06
CA MET A 912 11.49 18.41 -6.34
C MET A 912 12.48 17.82 -7.38
N PRO A 913 12.39 16.52 -7.69
CA PRO A 913 13.38 15.83 -8.51
C PRO A 913 13.37 16.30 -9.97
N ILE A 914 14.54 16.25 -10.61
CA ILE A 914 14.74 16.54 -12.04
C ILE A 914 14.48 15.29 -12.89
N GLU A 915 14.90 14.12 -12.41
CA GLU A 915 14.85 12.86 -13.14
C GLU A 915 13.54 12.07 -12.95
N ASP A 916 12.55 12.64 -12.24
CA ASP A 916 11.20 12.06 -12.08
C ASP A 916 10.12 13.13 -12.29
N ALA A 917 9.47 13.09 -13.45
CA ALA A 917 8.44 14.05 -13.83
C ALA A 917 7.04 13.74 -13.24
N THR A 918 6.87 12.62 -12.52
CA THR A 918 5.59 12.25 -11.87
C THR A 918 5.41 12.90 -10.51
N VAL A 919 6.49 13.42 -9.91
CA VAL A 919 6.46 13.99 -8.57
C VAL A 919 5.93 15.44 -8.60
N PRO A 920 4.83 15.73 -7.87
CA PRO A 920 4.32 17.09 -7.71
C PRO A 920 5.30 17.91 -6.87
N TRP A 921 5.64 19.10 -7.35
CA TRP A 921 6.52 20.04 -6.64
C TRP A 921 5.72 20.83 -5.60
N PRO A 922 6.00 20.66 -4.29
CA PRO A 922 5.14 21.22 -3.25
C PRO A 922 5.21 22.75 -3.18
N GLU A 923 4.06 23.42 -3.29
CA GLU A 923 4.00 24.89 -3.27
C GLU A 923 4.35 25.49 -1.91
N GLU A 924 4.26 24.72 -0.83
CA GLU A 924 4.72 25.14 0.49
C GLU A 924 6.25 25.27 0.60
N LEU A 925 7.00 24.57 -0.26
CA LEU A 925 8.46 24.71 -0.34
C LEU A 925 8.88 25.86 -1.24
N SER A 926 8.17 26.02 -2.36
CA SER A 926 8.42 27.07 -3.33
C SER A 926 7.11 27.42 -4.04
N PRO A 927 6.56 28.63 -3.88
CA PRO A 927 5.32 29.01 -4.56
C PRO A 927 5.57 29.35 -6.04
N HIS A 928 4.52 29.29 -6.86
CA HIS A 928 4.55 29.85 -8.22
C HIS A 928 4.47 31.38 -8.15
N ILE A 929 5.45 32.06 -8.76
CA ILE A 929 5.54 33.54 -8.77
C ILE A 929 5.43 34.03 -10.21
N GLY A 930 4.57 35.03 -10.45
CA GLY A 930 4.38 35.63 -11.77
C GLY A 930 5.63 36.33 -12.28
N VAL A 931 6.04 36.02 -13.52
CA VAL A 931 7.22 36.61 -14.18
C VAL A 931 6.89 37.36 -15.46
N ALA A 932 5.79 37.00 -16.13
CA ALA A 932 5.37 37.68 -17.34
C ALA A 932 3.86 37.55 -17.59
N LYS A 933 3.31 38.45 -18.39
CA LYS A 933 1.93 38.43 -18.88
C LYS A 933 1.89 38.12 -20.38
N LEU A 934 1.08 37.18 -20.79
CA LEU A 934 0.72 36.92 -22.19
C LEU A 934 -0.58 37.63 -22.53
N SER A 935 -0.59 38.44 -23.58
CA SER A 935 -1.75 39.21 -24.03
C SER A 935 -2.10 38.86 -25.48
N TYR A 936 -3.35 38.45 -25.71
CA TYR A 936 -3.89 38.12 -27.03
C TYR A 936 -5.05 39.06 -27.35
N PRO A 937 -4.92 39.94 -28.36
CA PRO A 937 -6.00 40.79 -28.80
C PRO A 937 -7.11 40.00 -29.50
N GLN A 938 -8.26 40.63 -29.69
CA GLN A 938 -9.33 40.16 -30.57
C GLN A 938 -8.75 39.89 -31.97
N GLN A 939 -8.98 38.68 -32.49
CA GLN A 939 -8.41 38.22 -33.75
C GLN A 939 -9.19 37.02 -34.30
N ASN A 940 -8.94 36.63 -35.55
CA ASN A 940 -9.44 35.36 -36.08
C ASN A 940 -8.40 34.25 -35.82
N PRO A 941 -8.60 33.35 -34.87
CA PRO A 941 -7.60 32.35 -34.51
C PRO A 941 -7.54 31.14 -35.45
N ASP A 942 -8.46 31.03 -36.41
CA ASP A 942 -8.73 29.80 -37.16
C ASP A 942 -9.14 30.07 -38.63
N SER A 943 -8.51 31.07 -39.28
CA SER A 943 -8.66 31.22 -40.74
C SER A 943 -8.03 30.01 -41.47
N PRO A 944 -8.49 29.65 -42.69
CA PRO A 944 -7.89 28.55 -43.45
C PRO A 944 -6.38 28.67 -43.62
N ASP A 945 -5.88 29.88 -43.87
CA ASP A 945 -4.45 30.14 -44.02
C ASP A 945 -3.71 30.02 -42.68
N ARG A 946 -4.30 30.47 -41.57
CA ARG A 946 -3.72 30.26 -40.22
C ARG A 946 -3.67 28.80 -39.84
N ARG A 947 -4.71 28.03 -40.16
CA ARG A 947 -4.72 26.57 -39.93
C ARG A 947 -3.61 25.90 -40.70
N ARG A 948 -3.51 26.17 -42.01
CA ARG A 948 -2.44 25.61 -42.84
C ARG A 948 -1.06 26.03 -42.33
N PHE A 949 -0.88 27.29 -41.94
CA PHE A 949 0.37 27.75 -41.36
C PHE A 949 0.70 27.03 -40.03
N GLY A 950 -0.28 26.90 -39.14
CA GLY A 950 -0.12 26.18 -37.88
C GLY A 950 0.12 24.68 -38.06
N ASP A 951 -0.57 24.04 -39.01
CA ASP A 951 -0.50 22.62 -39.24
C ASP A 951 0.73 22.22 -40.05
N ASP A 952 1.13 23.00 -41.06
CA ASP A 952 2.18 22.65 -42.04
C ASP A 952 3.48 23.43 -41.90
N VAL A 953 3.47 24.66 -41.38
CA VAL A 953 4.68 25.49 -41.32
C VAL A 953 5.28 25.50 -39.91
N LEU A 954 4.46 25.78 -38.88
CA LEU A 954 4.96 25.98 -37.52
C LEU A 954 5.58 24.73 -36.91
N SER A 955 6.80 24.87 -36.43
CA SER A 955 7.53 23.86 -35.67
C SER A 955 7.87 24.40 -34.28
N TYR A 956 7.69 23.52 -33.29
CA TYR A 956 7.87 23.82 -31.88
C TYR A 956 8.75 22.73 -31.26
N ASN A 957 9.82 23.13 -30.57
CA ASN A 957 10.64 22.21 -29.80
C ASN A 957 11.16 22.93 -28.56
N SER A 958 10.95 22.38 -27.36
CA SER A 958 11.35 23.03 -26.10
C SER A 958 12.86 23.29 -26.00
N TRP A 959 13.68 22.63 -26.83
CA TRP A 959 15.12 22.86 -26.92
C TRP A 959 15.52 24.01 -27.84
N ARG A 960 14.57 24.62 -28.57
CA ARG A 960 14.79 25.84 -29.36
C ARG A 960 14.58 27.06 -28.47
N GLY A 961 15.67 27.57 -27.92
CA GLY A 961 15.63 28.66 -26.95
C GLY A 961 17.00 29.10 -26.47
N LEU A 962 16.96 30.04 -25.52
CA LEU A 962 18.15 30.55 -24.83
C LEU A 962 18.71 29.47 -23.90
N ALA A 963 20.04 29.39 -23.80
CA ALA A 963 20.75 28.44 -22.93
C ALA A 963 20.30 28.54 -21.47
N ALA A 964 19.91 29.75 -21.03
CA ALA A 964 19.35 30.01 -19.70
C ALA A 964 18.04 29.27 -19.40
N HIS A 965 17.30 28.83 -20.43
CA HIS A 965 16.01 28.14 -20.32
C HIS A 965 16.06 26.70 -20.84
N ARG A 966 17.25 26.07 -20.80
CA ARG A 966 17.49 24.69 -21.25
C ARG A 966 16.56 23.70 -20.54
N PRO A 967 15.78 22.88 -21.27
CA PRO A 967 14.99 21.81 -20.67
C PRO A 967 15.85 20.78 -19.92
N LEU A 968 15.37 20.28 -18.77
CA LEU A 968 16.10 19.32 -17.93
C LEU A 968 15.31 18.02 -17.73
N GLY A 969 16.03 16.92 -17.52
CA GLY A 969 15.46 15.63 -17.16
C GLY A 969 15.03 14.78 -18.37
N PRO A 970 14.63 13.52 -18.11
CA PRO A 970 14.55 12.45 -19.11
C PRO A 970 13.43 12.70 -20.12
N ILE A 971 12.29 13.23 -19.67
CA ILE A 971 11.15 13.57 -20.52
C ILE A 971 11.51 14.69 -21.50
N ASN A 972 12.32 15.65 -21.07
CA ASN A 972 12.74 16.73 -21.95
C ASN A 972 13.81 16.25 -22.95
N ARG A 973 14.76 15.40 -22.54
CA ARG A 973 15.73 14.78 -23.47
C ARG A 973 15.04 13.91 -24.53
N LEU A 974 13.96 13.22 -24.16
CA LEU A 974 13.07 12.53 -25.11
C LEU A 974 12.42 13.51 -26.11
N LYS A 975 11.84 14.61 -25.62
CA LYS A 975 11.15 15.62 -26.47
C LYS A 975 12.07 16.18 -27.55
N LEU A 976 13.37 16.33 -27.28
CA LEU A 976 14.35 16.80 -28.26
C LEU A 976 14.26 16.00 -29.57
N LYS A 977 14.51 14.69 -29.49
CA LYS A 977 14.55 13.81 -30.68
C LYS A 977 13.16 13.55 -31.26
N VAL A 978 12.14 13.43 -30.41
CA VAL A 978 10.76 13.13 -30.85
C VAL A 978 10.17 14.27 -31.66
N TYR A 979 10.22 15.51 -31.16
CA TYR A 979 9.64 16.65 -31.87
C TYR A 979 10.41 17.00 -33.14
N GLU A 980 11.74 16.81 -33.14
CA GLU A 980 12.54 16.96 -34.36
C GLU A 980 12.14 15.93 -35.42
N ALA A 981 12.08 14.64 -35.08
CA ALA A 981 11.69 13.58 -36.02
C ALA A 981 10.27 13.78 -36.58
N SER A 982 9.33 14.21 -35.73
CA SER A 982 7.95 14.54 -36.08
C SER A 982 7.87 15.72 -37.06
N SER A 983 8.64 16.78 -36.77
CA SER A 983 8.74 17.96 -37.63
C SER A 983 9.30 17.60 -39.01
N THR A 984 10.45 16.92 -39.05
CA THR A 984 11.11 16.51 -40.31
C THR A 984 10.16 15.67 -41.18
N PHE A 985 9.53 14.65 -40.60
CA PHE A 985 8.57 13.82 -41.33
C PHE A 985 7.43 14.65 -41.96
N ARG A 986 6.85 15.57 -41.19
CA ARG A 986 5.74 16.42 -41.65
C ARG A 986 6.15 17.34 -42.79
N HIS A 987 7.29 18.02 -42.66
CA HIS A 987 7.80 18.92 -43.71
C HIS A 987 8.13 18.17 -45.01
N GLU A 988 8.74 16.98 -44.91
CA GLU A 988 9.01 16.12 -46.06
C GLU A 988 7.73 15.62 -46.74
N LYS A 989 6.76 15.13 -45.97
CA LYS A 989 5.52 14.56 -46.53
C LYS A 989 4.53 15.60 -47.03
N ASN A 990 4.55 16.81 -46.48
CA ASN A 990 3.66 17.89 -46.91
C ASN A 990 4.31 18.81 -47.95
N GLU A 991 5.57 18.57 -48.31
CA GLU A 991 6.34 19.39 -49.27
C GLU A 991 6.41 20.87 -48.86
N VAL A 992 6.58 21.12 -47.56
CA VAL A 992 6.69 22.46 -46.98
C VAL A 992 8.07 22.64 -46.35
N PRO A 993 8.85 23.69 -46.70
CA PRO A 993 10.16 23.90 -46.12
C PRO A 993 10.07 24.19 -44.61
N LEU A 994 11.06 23.71 -43.84
CA LEU A 994 11.23 24.06 -42.44
C LEU A 994 11.77 25.50 -42.37
N LEU A 995 10.99 26.41 -41.79
CA LEU A 995 11.34 27.83 -41.64
C LEU A 995 10.95 28.30 -40.24
N GLU A 996 11.81 29.10 -39.61
CA GLU A 996 11.45 29.78 -38.38
C GLU A 996 10.63 31.05 -38.69
N PRO A 997 9.46 31.23 -38.06
CA PRO A 997 8.52 32.27 -38.43
C PRO A 997 8.91 33.62 -37.82
N THR A 998 8.67 34.70 -38.55
CA THR A 998 8.53 36.04 -38.01
C THR A 998 7.06 36.35 -37.72
N VAL A 999 6.80 37.39 -36.92
CA VAL A 999 5.44 37.86 -36.64
C VAL A 999 4.67 38.24 -37.90
N ALA A 1000 5.37 38.66 -38.95
CA ALA A 1000 4.79 39.05 -40.23
C ALA A 1000 4.31 37.85 -41.05
N ASP A 1001 4.88 36.66 -40.83
CA ASP A 1001 4.58 35.45 -41.58
C ASP A 1001 3.26 34.79 -41.15
N LEU A 1002 2.79 35.09 -39.93
CA LEU A 1002 1.50 34.61 -39.46
C LEU A 1002 0.35 35.30 -40.21
N PRO A 1003 -0.50 34.56 -40.96
CA PRO A 1003 -1.61 35.16 -41.70
C PRO A 1003 -2.54 35.94 -40.76
N ARG A 1004 -3.06 37.08 -41.23
CA ARG A 1004 -3.91 37.95 -40.39
C ARG A 1004 -5.28 37.35 -40.09
#